data_AF-A0A1I0QFR0-F1
#
_entry.id   AF-A0A1I0QFR0-F1
#
_cell.length_a   1.000
_cell.length_b   1.000
_cell.length_c   1.000
_cell.angle_alpha   90.00
_cell.angle_beta   90.00
_cell.angle_gamma   90.00
#
_symmetry.space_group_name_H-M   'P 1'
#
loop_
_entity.id
_entity.type
_entity.pdbx_description
1 polymer ?
#
loop_
_entity_poly.entity_id
_entity_poly.type
_entity_poly.pdbx_seq_one_letter_code
_entity_poly.pdbx_strand_id
1 'polypeptide(L)'
;MPKENDFLNQLKSTIEQRMSDESFGVTELAEEIGMSRSNLLRRIKKLTGQSVSQFIREVRLAKAMELLHQGSLNVSEVAFQVGFSSVSYFVKCFRETYGYPPGEASKQVEEEIDSVTAEPLEKRQSNRKLIGALVAVVLVLAVAAFAFMGGDRLEDASIEKSIAVLPFKNDSDDKSNVYLINGLMESTLINLQKIGALKVISRTSVEQYRDSPKAIPEIADELDVNYFVEGSGQKIGDRIMLNIQLIEAATDQQLWAAQYERDAKDIFKLQQEIASNIANEIKAIITPTERKQIIKVPTDNLLAYDNYLKGRNLLQIGNLERIEEAIPYFERAIRLDDSFAAAYASLAFSYYYLELFQSDRKHVKAMNEMAQKAMALDPELPESHVAMALCEKEKANFDAVIPYLERALELRPNSAEVINLLSDMYANYTPNTEKYLEYALKGVQLSRVENDSITTSYIYLHLSNALIQSGFVEESIYYVNRSIDYYAYNGYSQYVKAFMLYARDKDEDMLRGRLITEWEKDSARIDILQEIGKVSFFMRDYETAYHYYDLLLNQLAERNLDVFQYEFLKVGMVYEAMGEEEKGQELIQEYYDYVSQDETYYRDIFLYVYYAYKGEAEPAVEHLKAFSEQDSFQFWLVLFDNDPSTDALNGNPEVTALWKKITDKFWDNHERLKTDLKEKGLI
;
A
#
# COMPACT_ATOMS: atom_id res chain seq x y z
N MET A 1 -0.11 -49.68 19.41
CA MET A 1 1.30 -50.13 19.30
C MET A 1 1.74 -50.50 17.87
N PRO A 2 1.16 -51.47 17.10
CA PRO A 2 1.61 -51.69 15.70
C PRO A 2 1.16 -50.57 14.74
N LYS A 3 -0.14 -50.22 14.76
CA LYS A 3 -0.74 -49.20 13.86
C LYS A 3 -0.25 -47.76 14.05
N GLU A 4 0.42 -47.48 15.16
CA GLU A 4 0.94 -46.14 15.47
C GLU A 4 2.31 -45.91 14.83
N ASN A 5 3.13 -46.97 14.74
CA ASN A 5 4.43 -46.93 14.08
C ASN A 5 4.26 -46.90 12.55
N ASP A 6 3.26 -47.60 12.02
CA ASP A 6 2.93 -47.59 10.58
C ASP A 6 2.59 -46.17 10.08
N PHE A 7 1.90 -45.37 10.89
CA PHE A 7 1.53 -44.00 10.52
C PHE A 7 2.73 -43.04 10.49
N LEU A 8 3.62 -43.12 11.48
CA LEU A 8 4.84 -42.29 11.47
C LEU A 8 5.78 -42.70 10.34
N ASN A 9 5.88 -44.00 10.05
CA ASN A 9 6.66 -44.50 8.91
C ASN A 9 6.08 -44.04 7.57
N GLN A 10 4.75 -44.03 7.42
CA GLN A 10 4.09 -43.48 6.24
C GLN A 10 4.41 -42.00 6.06
N LEU A 11 4.27 -41.19 7.12
CA LEU A 11 4.62 -39.76 7.07
C LEU A 11 6.09 -39.53 6.69
N LYS A 12 7.00 -40.30 7.31
CA LYS A 12 8.42 -40.21 7.04
C LYS A 12 8.74 -40.54 5.58
N SER A 13 8.12 -41.60 5.04
CA SER A 13 8.26 -41.99 3.63
C SER A 13 7.71 -40.92 2.68
N THR A 14 6.59 -40.27 3.00
CA THR A 14 6.02 -39.19 2.17
C THR A 14 6.95 -37.97 2.16
N ILE A 15 7.47 -37.58 3.32
CA ILE A 15 8.45 -36.48 3.42
C ILE A 15 9.73 -36.82 2.65
N GLU A 16 10.23 -38.07 2.76
CA GLU A 16 11.42 -38.55 2.06
C GLU A 16 11.27 -38.51 0.53
N GLN A 17 10.07 -38.72 0.00
CA GLN A 17 9.78 -38.62 -1.45
C GLN A 17 9.76 -37.18 -1.98
N ARG A 18 9.57 -36.19 -1.10
CA ARG A 18 9.49 -34.75 -1.43
C ARG A 18 10.63 -33.93 -0.78
N MET A 19 11.78 -34.55 -0.56
CA MET A 19 12.91 -33.93 0.15
C MET A 19 13.45 -32.69 -0.54
N SER A 20 13.54 -32.67 -1.86
CA SER A 20 14.08 -31.53 -2.62
C SER A 20 13.04 -30.44 -2.90
N ASP A 21 11.80 -30.59 -2.44
CA ASP A 21 10.72 -29.64 -2.66
C ASP A 21 10.65 -28.65 -1.48
N GLU A 22 11.18 -27.45 -1.68
CA GLU A 22 11.21 -26.39 -0.67
C GLU A 22 9.82 -25.91 -0.27
N SER A 23 8.83 -26.05 -1.16
CA SER A 23 7.44 -25.67 -0.89
C SER A 23 6.67 -26.70 -0.07
N PHE A 24 7.22 -27.92 0.09
CA PHE A 24 6.57 -29.01 0.80
C PHE A 24 6.56 -28.77 2.32
N GLY A 25 5.39 -28.45 2.87
CA GLY A 25 5.17 -28.12 4.27
C GLY A 25 3.96 -28.84 4.89
N VAL A 26 3.32 -28.19 5.86
CA VAL A 26 2.25 -28.79 6.67
C VAL A 26 0.97 -29.03 5.86
N THR A 27 0.70 -28.20 4.85
CA THR A 27 -0.52 -28.29 4.03
C THR A 27 -0.40 -29.43 3.05
N GLU A 28 0.73 -29.50 2.34
CA GLU A 28 1.03 -30.49 1.30
C GLU A 28 1.11 -31.89 1.91
N LEU A 29 1.78 -32.03 3.07
CA LEU A 29 1.80 -33.30 3.80
C LEU A 29 0.42 -33.74 4.27
N ALA A 30 -0.46 -32.80 4.63
CA ALA A 30 -1.83 -33.12 5.06
C ALA A 30 -2.71 -33.57 3.89
N GLU A 31 -2.58 -32.91 2.75
CA GLU A 31 -3.27 -33.28 1.51
C GLU A 31 -2.84 -34.65 1.01
N GLU A 32 -1.54 -34.93 0.98
CA GLU A 32 -0.98 -36.17 0.43
C GLU A 32 -1.34 -37.42 1.25
N ILE A 33 -1.52 -37.27 2.56
CA ILE A 33 -2.00 -38.35 3.44
C ILE A 33 -3.54 -38.40 3.56
N GLY A 34 -4.26 -37.50 2.88
CA GLY A 34 -5.72 -37.44 2.90
C GLY A 34 -6.31 -37.04 4.27
N MET A 35 -5.65 -36.13 5.00
CA MET A 35 -6.11 -35.65 6.30
C MET A 35 -6.21 -34.12 6.35
N SER A 36 -7.13 -33.58 7.17
CA SER A 36 -7.11 -32.14 7.46
C SER A 36 -5.89 -31.76 8.33
N ARG A 37 -5.36 -30.54 8.14
CA ARG A 37 -4.22 -30.00 8.92
C ARG A 37 -4.40 -30.15 10.43
N SER A 38 -5.60 -29.87 10.95
CA SER A 38 -5.93 -29.98 12.37
C SER A 38 -5.89 -31.42 12.88
N ASN A 39 -6.33 -32.39 12.06
CA ASN A 39 -6.27 -33.80 12.42
C ASN A 39 -4.84 -34.34 12.37
N LEU A 40 -4.05 -33.93 11.38
CA LEU A 40 -2.64 -34.29 11.28
C LEU A 40 -1.85 -33.77 12.49
N LEU A 41 -2.01 -32.50 12.83
CA LEU A 41 -1.37 -31.88 14.00
C LEU A 41 -1.73 -32.60 15.30
N ARG A 42 -3.02 -32.86 15.54
CA ARG A 42 -3.47 -33.55 16.75
C ARG A 42 -2.86 -34.96 16.86
N ARG A 43 -2.74 -35.67 15.73
CA ARG A 43 -2.21 -37.04 15.70
C ARG A 43 -0.69 -37.07 15.88
N ILE A 44 0.07 -36.20 15.21
CA ILE A 44 1.52 -36.08 15.40
C ILE A 44 1.85 -35.65 16.81
N LYS A 45 1.18 -34.61 17.35
CA LYS A 45 1.42 -34.13 18.71
C LYS A 45 1.13 -35.20 19.76
N LYS A 46 0.14 -36.06 19.55
CA LYS A 46 -0.16 -37.20 20.45
C LYS A 46 0.93 -38.28 20.41
N LEU A 47 1.54 -38.52 19.25
CA LEU A 47 2.52 -39.60 19.07
C LEU A 47 3.96 -39.18 19.38
N THR A 48 4.30 -37.91 19.14
CA THR A 48 5.68 -37.40 19.18
C THR A 48 5.88 -36.24 20.16
N GLY A 49 4.79 -35.59 20.60
CA GLY A 49 4.86 -34.34 21.37
C GLY A 49 5.15 -33.08 20.54
N GLN A 50 5.40 -33.22 19.23
CA GLN A 50 5.88 -32.15 18.36
C GLN A 50 4.77 -31.55 17.49
N SER A 51 5.02 -30.38 16.90
CA SER A 51 4.21 -29.85 15.79
C SER A 51 4.51 -30.60 14.48
N VAL A 52 3.63 -30.47 13.48
CA VAL A 52 3.86 -31.06 12.14
C VAL A 52 5.11 -30.47 11.49
N SER A 53 5.34 -29.17 11.62
CA SER A 53 6.52 -28.48 11.06
C SER A 53 7.82 -28.93 11.73
N GLN A 54 7.81 -29.15 13.05
CA GLN A 54 8.96 -29.71 13.77
C GLN A 54 9.26 -31.14 13.30
N PHE A 55 8.24 -31.97 13.13
CA PHE A 55 8.40 -33.34 12.65
C PHE A 55 9.00 -33.39 11.22
N ILE A 56 8.49 -32.56 10.29
CA ILE A 56 9.05 -32.46 8.93
C ILE A 56 10.53 -32.06 8.99
N ARG A 57 10.85 -31.04 9.80
CA ARG A 57 12.22 -30.54 9.96
C ARG A 57 13.16 -31.61 10.50
N GLU A 58 12.74 -32.40 11.50
CA GLU A 58 13.56 -33.48 12.06
C GLU A 58 13.83 -34.58 11.04
N VAL A 59 12.83 -34.95 10.23
CA VAL A 59 13.01 -35.93 9.16
C VAL A 59 14.02 -35.44 8.11
N ARG A 60 13.93 -34.16 7.71
CA ARG A 60 14.89 -33.52 6.78
C ARG A 60 16.31 -33.47 7.37
N LEU A 61 16.46 -33.08 8.64
CA LEU A 61 17.76 -33.02 9.31
C LEU A 61 18.40 -34.41 9.49
N ALA A 62 17.60 -35.44 9.78
CA ALA A 62 18.09 -36.82 9.85
C ALA A 62 18.64 -37.29 8.49
N LYS A 63 17.98 -36.94 7.39
CA LYS A 63 18.48 -37.23 6.04
C LYS A 63 19.72 -36.42 5.70
N ALA A 64 19.79 -35.16 6.14
CA ALA A 64 20.96 -34.32 5.95
C ALA A 64 22.20 -34.90 6.64
N MET A 65 22.04 -35.44 7.85
CA MET A 65 23.13 -36.12 8.55
C MET A 65 23.63 -37.37 7.80
N GLU A 66 22.72 -38.15 7.20
CA GLU A 66 23.10 -39.29 6.36
C GLU A 66 23.91 -38.85 5.14
N LEU A 67 23.48 -37.78 4.45
CA LEU A 67 24.17 -37.24 3.27
C LEU A 67 25.54 -36.64 3.63
N LEU A 68 25.65 -35.97 4.78
CA LEU A 68 26.92 -35.41 5.27
C LEU A 68 27.91 -36.51 5.62
N HIS A 69 27.44 -37.65 6.14
CA HIS A 69 28.30 -38.81 6.42
C HIS A 69 28.74 -39.56 5.16
N GLN A 70 28.00 -39.46 4.05
CA GLN A 70 28.40 -40.03 2.76
C GLN A 70 29.55 -39.24 2.10
N GLY A 71 29.79 -37.99 2.53
CA GLY A 71 30.94 -37.18 2.10
C GLY A 71 30.92 -36.72 0.63
N SER A 72 29.84 -36.95 -0.10
CA SER A 72 29.74 -36.66 -1.54
C SER A 72 29.28 -35.24 -1.87
N LEU A 73 28.79 -34.48 -0.88
CA LEU A 73 28.13 -33.18 -1.07
C LEU A 73 28.62 -32.18 -0.03
N ASN A 74 28.71 -30.91 -0.42
CA ASN A 74 29.02 -29.84 0.53
C ASN A 74 27.77 -29.41 1.33
N VAL A 75 27.98 -28.66 2.42
CA VAL A 75 26.92 -28.24 3.35
C VAL A 75 25.75 -27.51 2.66
N SER A 76 26.05 -26.68 1.66
CA SER A 76 25.02 -25.95 0.91
C SER A 76 24.20 -26.88 0.02
N GLU A 77 24.85 -27.81 -0.67
CA GLU A 77 24.18 -28.81 -1.51
C GLU A 77 23.28 -29.73 -0.68
N VAL A 78 23.73 -30.17 0.50
CA VAL A 78 22.91 -30.96 1.42
C VAL A 78 21.69 -30.17 1.88
N ALA A 79 21.84 -28.88 2.21
CA ALA A 79 20.75 -28.03 2.66
C ALA A 79 19.61 -27.96 1.62
N PHE A 80 19.95 -27.70 0.35
CA PHE A 80 18.96 -27.65 -0.73
C PHE A 80 18.38 -29.04 -1.04
N GLN A 81 19.20 -30.10 -1.01
CA GLN A 81 18.74 -31.46 -1.32
C GLN A 81 17.74 -32.00 -0.28
N VAL A 82 17.82 -31.55 0.97
CA VAL A 82 16.85 -31.88 2.02
C VAL A 82 15.76 -30.82 2.20
N GLY A 83 15.66 -29.85 1.27
CA GLY A 83 14.50 -28.96 1.14
C GLY A 83 14.53 -27.75 2.06
N PHE A 84 15.73 -27.27 2.43
CA PHE A 84 15.89 -25.97 3.07
C PHE A 84 16.19 -24.89 2.02
N SER A 85 15.37 -23.84 1.97
CA SER A 85 15.57 -22.68 1.09
C SER A 85 16.67 -21.71 1.55
N SER A 86 17.18 -21.88 2.78
CA SER A 86 18.24 -21.06 3.35
C SER A 86 19.29 -21.91 4.06
N VAL A 87 20.54 -21.82 3.59
CA VAL A 87 21.70 -22.50 4.18
C VAL A 87 21.94 -22.03 5.63
N SER A 88 21.74 -20.73 5.91
CA SER A 88 21.88 -20.17 7.26
C SER A 88 20.85 -20.75 8.23
N TYR A 89 19.59 -20.88 7.80
CA TYR A 89 18.54 -21.49 8.60
C TYR A 89 18.79 -22.99 8.82
N PHE A 90 19.24 -23.71 7.79
CA PHE A 90 19.67 -25.11 7.89
C PHE A 90 20.76 -25.30 8.96
N VAL A 91 21.83 -24.49 8.91
CA VAL A 91 22.94 -24.57 9.89
C VAL A 91 22.45 -24.31 11.32
N LYS A 92 21.55 -23.34 11.53
CA LYS A 92 20.95 -23.08 12.83
C LYS A 92 20.18 -24.30 13.36
N CYS A 93 19.25 -24.85 12.56
CA CYS A 93 18.45 -26.00 12.96
C CYS A 93 19.27 -27.28 13.18
N PHE A 94 20.31 -27.48 12.37
CA PHE A 94 21.24 -28.61 12.53
C PHE A 94 22.02 -28.49 13.86
N ARG A 95 22.51 -27.29 14.21
CA ARG A 95 23.18 -27.04 15.51
C ARG A 95 22.24 -27.23 16.69
N GLU A 96 21.01 -26.76 16.61
CA GLU A 96 20.02 -26.94 17.67
C GLU A 96 19.70 -28.43 17.91
N THR A 97 19.77 -29.26 16.87
CA THR A 97 19.41 -30.68 16.93
C THR A 97 20.59 -31.56 17.34
N TYR A 98 21.78 -31.31 16.80
CA TYR A 98 22.95 -32.18 16.97
C TYR A 98 24.06 -31.58 17.85
N GLY A 99 23.98 -30.29 18.19
CA GLY A 99 24.92 -29.62 19.08
C GLY A 99 26.19 -29.07 18.40
N TYR A 100 26.35 -29.26 17.09
CA TYR A 100 27.49 -28.80 16.30
C TYR A 100 27.08 -28.45 14.85
N PRO A 101 27.86 -27.64 14.11
CA PRO A 101 27.54 -27.30 12.72
C PRO A 101 27.66 -28.51 11.77
N PRO A 102 26.89 -28.54 10.67
CA PRO A 102 26.93 -29.64 9.70
C PRO A 102 28.32 -29.88 9.09
N GLY A 103 29.17 -28.85 8.99
CA GLY A 103 30.55 -29.00 8.52
C GLY A 103 31.48 -29.78 9.47
N GLU A 104 31.10 -29.96 10.74
CA GLU A 104 31.81 -30.84 11.67
C GLU A 104 31.32 -32.30 11.56
N ALA A 105 30.07 -32.53 11.12
CA ALA A 105 29.54 -33.87 10.86
C ALA A 105 30.33 -34.61 9.77
N SER A 106 30.71 -33.90 8.71
CA SER A 106 31.54 -34.47 7.63
C SER A 106 32.97 -34.80 8.07
N LYS A 107 33.50 -34.09 9.07
CA LYS A 107 34.86 -34.32 9.59
C LYS A 107 34.95 -35.54 10.52
N GLN A 108 33.86 -35.89 11.21
CA GLN A 108 33.82 -37.07 12.08
C GLN A 108 33.94 -38.40 11.30
N VAL A 109 33.60 -38.40 10.00
CA VAL A 109 33.81 -39.57 9.12
C VAL A 109 35.24 -39.63 8.56
N GLU A 110 35.88 -38.48 8.31
CA GLU A 110 37.30 -38.43 7.92
C GLU A 110 38.24 -38.95 9.02
N GLU A 111 37.92 -38.73 10.30
CA GLU A 111 38.73 -39.24 11.42
C GLU A 111 38.54 -40.75 11.71
N GLU A 112 37.43 -41.38 11.31
CA GLU A 112 37.23 -42.83 11.43
C GLU A 112 37.84 -43.64 10.28
N ILE A 113 37.97 -43.06 9.08
CA ILE A 113 38.54 -43.72 7.89
C ILE A 113 40.08 -43.70 7.90
N ASP A 114 40.72 -42.75 8.58
CA ASP A 114 42.18 -42.63 8.68
C ASP A 114 42.85 -43.61 9.69
N SER A 115 42.08 -44.51 10.32
CA SER A 115 42.61 -45.46 11.31
C SER A 115 43.01 -46.85 10.78
N VAL A 116 42.85 -47.14 9.47
CA VAL A 116 43.25 -48.45 8.91
C VAL A 116 43.97 -48.31 7.56
N THR A 117 45.27 -48.60 7.60
CA THR A 117 46.25 -48.85 6.52
C THR A 117 47.13 -47.69 6.01
N ALA A 118 48.36 -47.66 6.54
CA ALA A 118 49.58 -47.18 5.87
C ALA A 118 49.92 -48.12 4.67
N GLU A 119 50.53 -47.70 3.55
CA GLU A 119 51.93 -47.27 3.38
C GLU A 119 52.20 -46.86 1.87
N PRO A 120 53.41 -46.44 1.41
CA PRO A 120 53.63 -45.21 0.66
C PRO A 120 53.83 -45.35 -0.88
N LEU A 121 53.47 -44.28 -1.63
CA LEU A 121 53.60 -44.21 -3.09
C LEU A 121 54.98 -43.70 -3.57
N GLU A 122 55.61 -44.47 -4.46
CA GLU A 122 56.80 -44.06 -5.23
C GLU A 122 56.51 -42.96 -6.26
N LYS A 123 57.49 -42.06 -6.38
CA LYS A 123 57.51 -40.92 -7.32
C LYS A 123 57.66 -41.35 -8.78
N ARG A 124 56.92 -40.70 -9.68
CA ARG A 124 57.33 -40.54 -11.09
C ARG A 124 57.20 -39.10 -11.55
N GLN A 125 58.33 -38.54 -11.98
CA GLN A 125 58.49 -37.18 -12.51
C GLN A 125 57.98 -37.08 -13.95
N SER A 126 57.30 -35.98 -14.30
CA SER A 126 57.29 -35.45 -15.66
C SER A 126 57.11 -33.92 -15.66
N ASN A 127 57.78 -33.29 -16.63
CA ASN A 127 58.10 -31.87 -16.81
C ASN A 127 57.01 -30.84 -16.48
N ARG A 128 57.10 -30.22 -15.28
CA ARG A 128 56.24 -29.12 -14.81
C ARG A 128 56.67 -27.70 -15.24
N LYS A 129 57.82 -27.51 -15.90
CA LYS A 129 58.37 -26.17 -16.13
C LYS A 129 57.63 -25.35 -17.20
N LEU A 130 56.99 -25.99 -18.18
CA LEU A 130 56.19 -25.29 -19.22
C LEU A 130 54.76 -24.98 -18.76
N ILE A 131 54.15 -25.84 -17.94
CA ILE A 131 52.79 -25.65 -17.41
C ILE A 131 52.79 -24.51 -16.38
N GLY A 132 53.82 -24.42 -15.54
CA GLY A 132 53.94 -23.35 -14.53
C GLY A 132 54.03 -21.95 -15.14
N ALA A 133 54.72 -21.81 -16.28
CA ALA A 133 54.83 -20.52 -16.96
C ALA A 133 53.51 -20.08 -17.60
N LEU A 134 52.75 -21.03 -18.17
CA LEU A 134 51.44 -20.73 -18.76
C LEU A 134 50.42 -20.33 -17.69
N VAL A 135 50.41 -21.03 -16.55
CA VAL A 135 49.53 -20.72 -15.41
C VAL A 135 49.86 -19.35 -14.81
N ALA A 136 51.14 -18.99 -14.71
CA ALA A 136 51.55 -17.68 -14.22
C ALA A 136 51.10 -16.54 -15.16
N VAL A 137 51.21 -16.72 -16.47
CA VAL A 137 50.74 -15.71 -17.45
C VAL A 137 49.21 -15.60 -17.43
N VAL A 138 48.49 -16.71 -17.33
CA VAL A 138 47.02 -16.70 -17.19
C VAL A 138 46.59 -16.05 -15.89
N LEU A 139 47.29 -16.28 -14.78
CA LEU A 139 47.01 -15.61 -13.50
C LEU A 139 47.30 -14.11 -13.56
N VAL A 140 48.39 -13.69 -14.19
CA VAL A 140 48.71 -12.26 -14.35
C VAL A 140 47.72 -11.58 -15.29
N LEU A 141 47.31 -12.24 -16.38
CA LEU A 141 46.26 -11.73 -17.27
C LEU A 141 44.89 -11.73 -16.61
N ALA A 142 44.58 -12.72 -15.77
CA ALA A 142 43.34 -12.76 -15.00
C ALA A 142 43.31 -11.66 -13.92
N VAL A 143 44.42 -11.41 -13.23
CA VAL A 143 44.55 -10.31 -12.25
C VAL A 143 44.52 -8.95 -12.95
N ALA A 144 45.15 -8.82 -14.12
CA ALA A 144 45.10 -7.59 -14.92
C ALA A 144 43.70 -7.36 -15.51
N ALA A 145 43.03 -8.41 -16.00
CA ALA A 145 41.64 -8.34 -16.45
C ALA A 145 40.70 -8.04 -15.28
N PHE A 146 40.91 -8.60 -14.09
CA PHE A 146 40.14 -8.28 -12.89
C PHE A 146 40.39 -6.85 -12.41
N ALA A 147 41.60 -6.32 -12.57
CA ALA A 147 41.92 -4.93 -12.25
C ALA A 147 41.41 -3.92 -13.30
N PHE A 148 41.30 -4.32 -14.57
CA PHE A 148 40.78 -3.48 -15.67
C PHE A 148 39.26 -3.64 -15.90
N MET A 149 38.65 -4.74 -15.46
CA MET A 149 37.20 -4.99 -15.50
C MET A 149 36.52 -4.78 -14.13
N GLY A 150 37.29 -4.70 -13.03
CA GLY A 150 36.81 -4.31 -11.69
C GLY A 150 36.80 -2.79 -11.47
N GLY A 151 36.65 -2.02 -12.56
CA GLY A 151 36.55 -0.56 -12.58
C GLY A 151 35.14 -0.05 -12.83
N ASP A 152 34.16 -0.92 -13.06
CA ASP A 152 32.79 -0.59 -12.73
C ASP A 152 32.69 -0.72 -11.21
N ARG A 153 32.81 0.42 -10.54
CA ARG A 153 32.20 0.57 -9.22
C ARG A 153 30.82 -0.05 -9.36
N LEU A 154 30.58 -1.15 -8.64
CA LEU A 154 29.26 -1.41 -8.11
C LEU A 154 28.80 -0.04 -7.61
N GLU A 155 27.86 0.58 -8.30
CA GLU A 155 27.09 1.64 -7.68
C GLU A 155 26.70 1.04 -6.35
N ASP A 156 27.22 1.64 -5.28
CA ASP A 156 26.78 1.37 -3.92
C ASP A 156 25.27 1.47 -4.04
N ALA A 157 24.58 0.33 -4.12
CA ALA A 157 23.15 0.28 -4.34
C ALA A 157 22.61 1.04 -3.15
N SER A 158 22.30 2.31 -3.35
CA SER A 158 22.20 3.24 -2.23
C SER A 158 20.97 2.77 -1.49
N ILE A 159 21.18 2.06 -0.39
CA ILE A 159 20.11 1.45 0.39
C ILE A 159 19.11 2.57 0.62
N GLU A 160 17.88 2.38 0.13
CA GLU A 160 16.82 3.37 0.30
C GLU A 160 16.74 3.70 1.79
N LYS A 161 16.85 4.98 2.14
CA LYS A 161 16.82 5.40 3.54
C LYS A 161 15.38 5.40 4.04
N SER A 162 14.87 4.20 4.27
CA SER A 162 13.54 3.96 4.80
C SER A 162 13.59 3.84 6.32
N ILE A 163 12.71 4.58 7.01
CA ILE A 163 12.70 4.66 8.47
C ILE A 163 11.28 4.56 9.05
N ALA A 164 11.14 3.81 10.14
CA ALA A 164 9.91 3.67 10.90
C ALA A 164 10.12 4.16 12.33
N VAL A 165 9.21 5.00 12.84
CA VAL A 165 9.26 5.47 14.24
C VAL A 165 8.25 4.65 15.05
N LEU A 166 8.73 3.66 15.79
CA LEU A 166 7.84 2.81 16.58
C LEU A 166 7.18 3.60 17.71
N PRO A 167 5.98 3.17 18.16
CA PRO A 167 5.32 3.80 19.30
C PRO A 167 6.22 3.84 20.54
N PHE A 168 6.47 5.06 21.05
CA PHE A 168 7.31 5.20 22.23
C PHE A 168 6.63 4.61 23.47
N LYS A 169 7.43 3.94 24.30
CA LYS A 169 6.98 3.35 25.56
C LYS A 169 6.88 4.41 26.65
N ASN A 170 5.82 4.35 27.46
CA ASN A 170 5.73 5.15 28.67
C ASN A 170 6.39 4.39 29.82
N ASP A 171 7.52 4.89 30.32
CA ASP A 171 8.27 4.27 31.41
C ASP A 171 7.64 4.51 32.81
N SER A 172 6.57 5.30 32.85
CA SER A 172 5.88 5.69 34.07
C SER A 172 4.55 4.93 34.24
N ASP A 173 4.21 4.55 35.47
CA ASP A 173 2.89 4.01 35.82
C ASP A 173 1.75 5.05 35.68
N ASP A 174 2.09 6.34 35.64
CA ASP A 174 1.13 7.41 35.41
C ASP A 174 0.71 7.48 33.94
N LYS A 175 -0.55 7.12 33.69
CA LYS A 175 -1.18 7.19 32.36
C LYS A 175 -1.39 8.62 31.87
N SER A 176 -1.32 9.62 32.76
CA SER A 176 -1.40 11.03 32.37
C SER A 176 -0.24 11.45 31.48
N ASN A 177 0.88 10.72 31.47
CA ASN A 177 2.05 11.01 30.63
C ASN A 177 1.95 10.48 29.20
N VAL A 178 1.00 9.58 28.90
CA VAL A 178 0.96 8.85 27.61
C VAL A 178 0.82 9.79 26.42
N TYR A 179 -0.05 10.82 26.51
CA TYR A 179 -0.23 11.76 25.40
C TYR A 179 1.06 12.56 25.10
N LEU A 180 1.86 12.87 26.12
CA LEU A 180 3.11 13.59 25.96
C LEU A 180 4.17 12.72 25.27
N ILE A 181 4.30 11.46 25.69
CA ILE A 181 5.22 10.49 25.07
C ILE A 181 4.82 10.23 23.61
N ASN A 182 3.53 10.04 23.35
CA ASN A 182 3.00 9.95 21.99
C ASN A 182 3.23 11.24 21.17
N GLY A 183 3.21 12.41 21.82
CA GLY A 183 3.53 13.70 21.20
C GLY A 183 5.00 13.83 20.81
N LEU A 184 5.93 13.30 21.62
CA LEU A 184 7.36 13.27 21.30
C LEU A 184 7.67 12.30 20.15
N MET A 185 7.02 11.13 20.15
CA MET A 185 7.06 10.18 19.04
C MET A 185 6.55 10.85 17.76
N GLU A 186 5.37 11.48 17.82
CA GLU A 186 4.77 12.17 16.68
C GLU A 186 5.64 13.29 16.14
N SER A 187 6.22 14.11 17.03
CA SER A 187 7.11 15.19 16.61
C SER A 187 8.37 14.66 15.92
N THR A 188 8.90 13.53 16.40
CA THR A 188 10.03 12.83 15.76
C THR A 188 9.65 12.37 14.36
N LEU A 189 8.50 11.69 14.24
CA LEU A 189 7.95 11.24 12.96
C LEU A 189 7.75 12.42 11.99
N ILE A 190 7.03 13.46 12.40
CA ILE A 190 6.73 14.64 11.58
C ILE A 190 8.01 15.32 11.08
N ASN A 191 9.03 15.45 11.94
CA ASN A 191 10.29 16.07 11.54
C ASN A 191 11.08 15.21 10.55
N LEU A 192 11.04 13.88 10.68
CA LEU A 192 11.64 12.98 9.69
C LEU A 192 10.85 13.02 8.37
N GLN A 193 9.52 13.13 8.41
CA GLN A 193 8.68 13.19 7.21
C GLN A 193 8.93 14.42 6.33
N LYS A 194 9.53 15.48 6.89
CA LYS A 194 9.96 16.68 6.15
C LYS A 194 11.21 16.45 5.30
N ILE A 195 11.96 15.37 5.52
CA ILE A 195 13.20 15.08 4.82
C ILE A 195 12.88 14.26 3.56
N GLY A 196 12.97 14.85 2.38
CA GLY A 196 12.66 14.19 1.11
C GLY A 196 13.64 13.06 0.74
N ALA A 197 14.84 13.07 1.33
CA ALA A 197 15.82 11.99 1.18
C ALA A 197 15.49 10.72 2.00
N LEU A 198 14.38 10.72 2.75
CA LEU A 198 13.91 9.58 3.54
C LEU A 198 12.58 9.06 2.98
N LYS A 199 12.37 7.75 3.06
CA LYS A 199 11.04 7.12 3.05
C LYS A 199 10.62 6.92 4.51
N VAL A 200 9.52 7.52 4.94
CA VAL A 200 9.10 7.47 6.34
C VAL A 200 7.76 6.77 6.49
N ILE A 201 7.75 5.61 7.16
CA ILE A 201 6.55 4.79 7.34
C ILE A 201 5.52 5.55 8.18
N SER A 202 4.25 5.44 7.79
CA SER A 202 3.13 6.17 8.42
C SER A 202 2.94 5.80 9.89
N ARG A 203 2.38 6.72 10.68
CA ARG A 203 2.03 6.48 12.09
C ARG A 203 1.09 5.29 12.25
N THR A 204 0.04 5.21 11.41
CA THR A 204 -0.97 4.15 11.47
C THR A 204 -0.35 2.77 11.22
N SER A 205 0.60 2.68 10.28
CA SER A 205 1.36 1.47 9.98
C SER A 205 2.18 0.95 11.15
N VAL A 206 2.77 1.83 11.96
CA VAL A 206 3.62 1.42 13.09
C VAL A 206 2.84 1.22 14.39
N GLU A 207 1.63 1.79 14.51
CA GLU A 207 0.84 1.76 15.74
C GLU A 207 0.46 0.33 16.18
N GLN A 208 0.24 -0.57 15.22
CA GLN A 208 -0.02 -2.00 15.47
C GLN A 208 1.10 -2.71 16.25
N TYR A 209 2.32 -2.14 16.28
CA TYR A 209 3.47 -2.73 16.95
C TYR A 209 3.67 -2.23 18.39
N ARG A 210 2.80 -1.36 18.93
CA ARG A 210 2.96 -0.75 20.26
C ARG A 210 3.26 -1.75 21.38
N ASP A 211 2.58 -2.89 21.37
CA ASP A 211 2.71 -3.96 22.36
C ASP A 211 3.06 -5.30 21.69
N SER A 212 3.61 -5.26 20.47
CA SER A 212 3.93 -6.46 19.70
C SER A 212 5.15 -7.19 20.31
N PRO A 213 5.12 -8.53 20.38
CA PRO A 213 6.28 -9.32 20.77
C PRO A 213 7.24 -9.62 19.61
N LYS A 214 6.95 -9.15 18.38
CA LYS A 214 7.78 -9.40 17.19
C LYS A 214 9.16 -8.76 17.33
N ALA A 215 10.17 -9.41 16.79
CA ALA A 215 11.53 -8.85 16.73
C ALA A 215 11.63 -7.79 15.61
N ILE A 216 12.59 -6.86 15.72
CA ILE A 216 12.81 -5.81 14.72
C ILE A 216 12.97 -6.35 13.29
N PRO A 217 13.75 -7.43 13.02
CA PRO A 217 13.84 -7.97 11.67
C PRO A 217 12.51 -8.48 11.11
N GLU A 218 11.64 -9.02 11.96
CA GLU A 218 10.30 -9.46 11.52
C GLU A 218 9.45 -8.24 11.15
N ILE A 219 9.46 -7.18 11.97
CA ILE A 219 8.74 -5.93 11.68
C ILE A 219 9.32 -5.25 10.42
N ALA A 220 10.63 -5.37 10.20
CA ALA A 220 11.32 -4.84 9.03
C ALA A 220 10.83 -5.44 7.73
N ASP A 221 10.67 -6.77 7.70
CA ASP A 221 10.18 -7.51 6.54
C ASP A 221 8.73 -7.10 6.21
N GLU A 222 7.89 -6.91 7.23
CA GLU A 222 6.48 -6.50 7.05
C GLU A 222 6.37 -5.05 6.54
N LEU A 223 7.17 -4.14 7.09
CA LEU A 223 7.12 -2.71 6.75
C LEU A 223 8.02 -2.31 5.57
N ASP A 224 8.92 -3.18 5.12
CA ASP A 224 9.94 -2.90 4.10
C ASP A 224 10.74 -1.64 4.41
N VAL A 225 11.41 -1.70 5.56
CA VAL A 225 12.10 -0.57 6.18
C VAL A 225 13.48 -0.95 6.69
N ASN A 226 14.47 -0.10 6.47
CA ASN A 226 15.87 -0.37 6.78
C ASN A 226 16.31 0.15 8.15
N TYR A 227 15.58 1.12 8.71
CA TYR A 227 15.90 1.73 9.99
C TYR A 227 14.67 1.85 10.89
N PHE A 228 14.88 1.66 12.19
CA PHE A 228 13.86 1.88 13.21
C PHE A 228 14.30 2.92 14.23
N VAL A 229 13.35 3.73 14.66
CA VAL A 229 13.49 4.58 15.85
C VAL A 229 12.61 3.97 16.93
N GLU A 230 13.24 3.49 17.99
CA GLU A 230 12.54 3.14 19.22
C GLU A 230 12.78 4.21 20.27
N GLY A 231 11.81 4.40 21.14
CA GLY A 231 11.95 5.31 22.25
C GLY A 231 11.14 4.92 23.46
N SER A 232 11.58 5.39 24.61
CA SER A 232 10.84 5.31 25.85
C SER A 232 10.99 6.61 26.63
N GLY A 233 9.99 6.99 27.40
CA GLY A 233 10.13 8.18 28.22
C GLY A 233 9.09 8.31 29.30
N GLN A 234 9.32 9.32 30.13
CA GLN A 234 8.43 9.71 31.21
C GLN A 234 8.62 11.18 31.55
N LYS A 235 7.59 11.79 32.14
CA LYS A 235 7.68 13.12 32.73
C LYS A 235 7.56 13.02 34.25
N ILE A 236 8.53 13.59 34.95
CA ILE A 236 8.58 13.66 36.41
C ILE A 236 8.62 15.13 36.81
N GLY A 237 7.50 15.64 37.30
CA GLY A 237 7.33 17.08 37.53
C GLY A 237 7.52 17.86 36.22
N ASP A 238 8.49 18.76 36.20
CA ASP A 238 8.84 19.57 35.02
C ASP A 238 10.00 19.00 34.19
N ARG A 239 10.47 17.78 34.48
CA ARG A 239 11.54 17.14 33.71
C ARG A 239 11.02 16.04 32.80
N ILE A 240 11.54 16.01 31.59
CA ILE A 240 11.31 14.97 30.59
C ILE A 240 12.55 14.10 30.54
N MET A 241 12.36 12.80 30.73
CA MET A 241 13.36 11.78 30.50
C MET A 241 12.96 11.00 29.25
N LEU A 242 13.86 10.92 28.28
CA LEU A 242 13.61 10.27 27.00
C LEU A 242 14.84 9.46 26.59
N ASN A 243 14.65 8.17 26.35
CA ASN A 243 15.62 7.29 25.74
C ASN A 243 15.19 7.09 24.28
N ILE A 244 16.12 7.26 23.34
CA ILE A 244 15.88 6.99 21.92
C ILE A 244 17.02 6.15 21.40
N GLN A 245 16.70 5.19 20.54
CA GLN A 245 17.66 4.42 19.80
C GLN A 245 17.29 4.35 18.32
N LEU A 246 18.33 4.34 17.49
CA LEU A 246 18.28 4.10 16.06
C LEU A 246 18.85 2.70 15.81
N ILE A 247 18.07 1.86 15.15
CA ILE A 247 18.38 0.46 14.92
C ILE A 247 18.44 0.22 13.40
N GLU A 248 19.47 -0.48 12.94
CA GLU A 248 19.53 -1.05 11.59
C GLU A 248 18.72 -2.35 11.58
N ALA A 249 17.74 -2.41 10.70
CA ALA A 249 16.71 -3.45 10.71
C ALA A 249 17.24 -4.85 10.37
N ALA A 250 18.12 -4.95 9.36
CA ALA A 250 18.60 -6.23 8.83
C ALA A 250 19.41 -7.06 9.85
N THR A 251 20.08 -6.39 10.78
CA THR A 251 20.99 -7.00 11.75
C THR A 251 20.52 -6.85 13.20
N ASP A 252 19.42 -6.13 13.42
CA ASP A 252 18.97 -5.67 14.75
C ASP A 252 20.09 -4.92 15.50
N GLN A 253 20.95 -4.22 14.76
CA GLN A 253 22.10 -3.52 15.32
C GLN A 253 21.71 -2.10 15.74
N GLN A 254 21.93 -1.78 17.01
CA GLN A 254 21.83 -0.40 17.49
C GLN A 254 22.96 0.44 16.89
N LEU A 255 22.62 1.38 16.00
CA LEU A 255 23.56 2.32 15.39
C LEU A 255 23.87 3.48 16.33
N TRP A 256 22.84 3.95 17.03
CA TRP A 256 22.92 5.09 17.93
C TRP A 256 21.91 4.94 19.05
N ALA A 257 22.26 5.41 20.24
CA ALA A 257 21.31 5.61 21.32
C ALA A 257 21.69 6.85 22.12
N ALA A 258 20.68 7.56 22.60
CA ALA A 258 20.86 8.70 23.47
C ALA A 258 19.80 8.75 24.57
N GLN A 259 20.24 9.20 25.74
CA GLN A 259 19.38 9.54 26.85
C GLN A 259 19.36 11.06 26.99
N TYR A 260 18.15 11.60 27.01
CA TYR A 260 17.89 13.02 27.20
C TYR A 260 17.19 13.24 28.53
N GLU A 261 17.81 14.07 29.37
CA GLU A 261 17.16 14.70 30.52
C GLU A 261 17.07 16.19 30.21
N ARG A 262 15.84 16.72 30.13
CA ARG A 262 15.56 18.12 29.80
C ARG A 262 14.44 18.67 30.66
N ASP A 263 14.49 19.96 30.96
CA ASP A 263 13.32 20.65 31.48
C ASP A 263 12.24 20.72 30.38
N ALA A 264 10.96 20.68 30.76
CA ALA A 264 9.83 20.71 29.83
C ALA A 264 9.81 21.97 28.94
N LYS A 265 10.43 23.06 29.38
CA LYS A 265 10.63 24.29 28.59
C LYS A 265 11.54 24.11 27.38
N ASP A 266 12.42 23.12 27.41
CA ASP A 266 13.38 22.84 26.35
C ASP A 266 12.86 21.76 25.37
N ILE A 267 11.56 21.42 25.44
CA ILE A 267 10.94 20.35 24.64
C ILE A 267 11.13 20.55 23.12
N PHE A 268 11.03 21.79 22.62
CA PHE A 268 11.20 22.06 21.20
C PHE A 268 12.65 21.86 20.77
N LYS A 269 13.61 22.28 21.59
CA LYS A 269 15.03 22.04 21.34
C LYS A 269 15.32 20.54 21.31
N LEU A 270 14.74 19.79 22.25
CA LEU A 270 14.84 18.33 22.28
C LEU A 270 14.33 17.71 20.97
N GLN A 271 13.14 18.08 20.50
CA GLN A 271 12.56 17.57 19.24
C GLN A 271 13.44 17.84 18.01
N GLN A 272 14.08 19.02 17.96
CA GLN A 272 14.98 19.41 16.87
C GLN A 272 16.31 18.65 16.92
N GLU A 273 16.88 18.46 18.11
CA GLU A 273 18.10 17.68 18.35
C GLU A 273 17.89 16.22 17.90
N ILE A 274 16.76 15.61 18.25
CA ILE A 274 16.44 14.21 17.92
C ILE A 274 16.41 14.00 16.40
N ALA A 275 15.61 14.79 15.67
CA ALA A 275 15.47 14.62 14.22
C ALA A 275 16.80 14.87 13.49
N SER A 276 17.55 15.89 13.92
CA SER A 276 18.87 16.20 13.33
C SER A 276 19.88 15.08 13.58
N ASN A 277 19.89 14.51 14.79
CA ASN A 277 20.80 13.41 15.14
C ASN A 277 20.48 12.17 14.32
N ILE A 278 19.21 11.75 14.28
CA ILE A 278 18.78 10.58 13.50
C ILE A 278 19.17 10.74 12.03
N ALA A 279 18.87 11.89 11.43
CA ALA A 279 19.19 12.16 10.03
C ALA A 279 20.71 12.14 9.75
N ASN A 280 21.52 12.65 10.68
CA ASN A 280 22.98 12.61 10.55
C ASN A 280 23.53 11.18 10.65
N GLU A 281 23.01 10.36 11.57
CA GLU A 281 23.43 8.97 11.76
C GLU A 281 23.17 8.12 10.50
N ILE A 282 21.98 8.25 9.89
CA ILE A 282 21.66 7.57 8.62
C ILE A 282 22.19 8.31 7.38
N LYS A 283 22.99 9.37 7.59
CA LYS A 283 23.60 10.21 6.56
C LYS A 283 22.60 10.75 5.54
N ALA A 284 21.38 11.06 5.96
CA ALA A 284 20.36 11.67 5.11
C ALA A 284 20.73 13.11 4.77
N ILE A 285 20.56 13.49 3.51
CA ILE A 285 20.80 14.86 3.08
C ILE A 285 19.59 15.69 3.53
N ILE A 286 19.84 16.69 4.38
CA ILE A 286 18.84 17.69 4.77
C ILE A 286 19.18 19.00 4.05
N THR A 287 18.30 19.45 3.17
CA THR A 287 18.40 20.74 2.49
C THR A 287 18.20 21.91 3.46
N PRO A 288 18.65 23.12 3.11
CA PRO A 288 18.44 24.30 3.97
C PRO A 288 16.95 24.59 4.24
N THR A 289 16.08 24.36 3.27
CA THR A 289 14.63 24.55 3.39
C THR A 289 14.03 23.57 4.38
N GLU A 290 14.35 22.28 4.27
CA GLU A 290 13.88 21.24 5.19
C GLU A 290 14.39 21.52 6.61
N ARG A 291 15.66 21.92 6.76
CA ARG A 291 16.23 22.31 8.05
C ARG A 291 15.45 23.46 8.69
N LYS A 292 15.09 24.49 7.94
CA LYS A 292 14.28 25.62 8.43
C LYS A 292 12.93 25.13 8.96
N GLN A 293 12.29 24.17 8.29
CA GLN A 293 11.01 23.61 8.73
C GLN A 293 11.13 22.68 9.94
N ILE A 294 12.25 21.94 10.08
CA ILE A 294 12.51 21.07 11.23
C ILE A 294 12.75 21.89 12.51
N ILE A 295 13.49 23.01 12.40
CA ILE A 295 13.83 23.86 13.57
C ILE A 295 12.74 24.86 13.96
N LYS A 296 11.64 24.92 13.21
CA LYS A 296 10.55 25.85 13.48
C LYS A 296 9.84 25.46 14.78
N VAL A 297 9.77 26.41 15.71
CA VAL A 297 9.06 26.23 16.98
C VAL A 297 7.57 26.52 16.74
N PRO A 298 6.65 25.63 17.16
CA PRO A 298 5.22 25.79 16.90
C PRO A 298 4.53 26.84 17.78
N THR A 299 5.05 27.09 18.99
CA THR A 299 4.52 28.06 19.96
C THR A 299 5.58 28.35 21.03
N ASP A 300 5.59 29.56 21.58
CA ASP A 300 6.41 29.91 22.75
C ASP A 300 5.69 29.64 24.09
N ASN A 301 4.43 29.20 24.04
CA ASN A 301 3.61 28.92 25.22
C ASN A 301 3.47 27.41 25.47
N LEU A 302 4.18 26.90 26.48
CA LEU A 302 4.18 25.47 26.82
C LEU A 302 2.80 24.96 27.28
N LEU A 303 1.97 25.80 27.90
CA LEU A 303 0.60 25.40 28.27
C LEU A 303 -0.30 25.29 27.05
N ALA A 304 -0.09 26.15 26.05
CA ALA A 304 -0.76 26.02 24.76
C ALA A 304 -0.34 24.72 24.07
N TYR A 305 0.96 24.41 24.08
CA TYR A 305 1.50 23.18 23.51
C TYR A 305 0.98 21.91 24.21
N ASP A 306 0.90 21.91 25.55
CA ASP A 306 0.36 20.81 26.34
C ASP A 306 -1.09 20.49 25.97
N ASN A 307 -1.93 21.53 25.85
CA ASN A 307 -3.32 21.39 25.41
C ASN A 307 -3.40 20.89 23.96
N TYR A 308 -2.56 21.44 23.07
CA TYR A 308 -2.48 20.99 21.69
C TYR A 308 -2.16 19.49 21.60
N LEU A 309 -1.17 18.98 22.37
CA LEU A 309 -0.83 17.56 22.37
C LEU A 309 -1.98 16.66 22.86
N LYS A 310 -2.73 17.11 23.87
CA LYS A 310 -3.93 16.39 24.35
C LYS A 310 -5.00 16.31 23.26
N GLY A 311 -5.30 17.44 22.60
CA GLY A 311 -6.24 17.46 21.48
C GLY A 311 -5.79 16.58 20.32
N ARG A 312 -4.50 16.63 19.95
CA ARG A 312 -3.94 15.79 18.88
C ARG A 312 -4.03 14.30 19.19
N ASN A 313 -3.76 13.90 20.43
CA ASN A 313 -3.86 12.50 20.82
C ASN A 313 -5.30 11.97 20.69
N LEU A 314 -6.29 12.79 21.05
CA LEU A 314 -7.71 12.46 20.87
C LEU A 314 -8.12 12.40 19.40
N LEU A 315 -7.71 13.40 18.61
CA LEU A 315 -7.98 13.44 17.17
C LEU A 315 -7.40 12.22 16.43
N GLN A 316 -6.24 11.72 16.85
CA GLN A 316 -5.61 10.52 16.29
C GLN A 316 -6.38 9.22 16.59
N ILE A 317 -7.17 9.16 17.67
CA ILE A 317 -8.05 8.02 17.95
C ILE A 317 -9.25 8.03 17.00
N GLY A 318 -9.69 9.22 16.56
CA GLY A 318 -10.47 9.40 15.34
C GLY A 318 -11.96 9.04 15.39
N ASN A 319 -12.48 8.50 16.49
CA ASN A 319 -13.93 8.32 16.62
C ASN A 319 -14.64 9.64 16.99
N LEU A 320 -15.94 9.72 16.71
CA LEU A 320 -16.72 10.95 16.85
C LEU A 320 -16.61 11.56 18.27
N GLU A 321 -16.78 10.74 19.30
CA GLU A 321 -16.69 11.16 20.71
C GLU A 321 -15.33 11.77 21.04
N ARG A 322 -14.24 11.15 20.57
CA ARG A 322 -12.88 11.65 20.80
C ARG A 322 -12.59 12.94 20.03
N ILE A 323 -13.15 13.09 18.83
CA ILE A 323 -13.04 14.34 18.07
C ILE A 323 -13.74 15.48 18.83
N GLU A 324 -14.94 15.24 19.37
CA GLU A 324 -15.65 16.22 20.20
C GLU A 324 -14.85 16.59 21.47
N GLU A 325 -14.25 15.60 22.13
CA GLU A 325 -13.38 15.85 23.29
C GLU A 325 -12.10 16.64 22.93
N ALA A 326 -11.60 16.56 21.70
CA ALA A 326 -10.38 17.24 21.25
C ALA A 326 -10.57 18.76 21.10
N ILE A 327 -11.75 19.20 20.66
CA ILE A 327 -12.09 20.61 20.39
C ILE A 327 -11.75 21.55 21.56
N PRO A 328 -12.24 21.33 22.81
CA PRO A 328 -11.97 22.26 23.91
C PRO A 328 -10.48 22.39 24.24
N TYR A 329 -9.66 21.36 23.97
CA TYR A 329 -8.22 21.44 24.13
C TYR A 329 -7.59 22.36 23.06
N PHE A 330 -7.98 22.23 21.80
CA PHE A 330 -7.48 23.12 20.74
C PHE A 330 -7.91 24.57 20.96
N GLU A 331 -9.17 24.79 21.35
CA GLU A 331 -9.63 26.14 21.70
C GLU A 331 -8.84 26.71 22.90
N ARG A 332 -8.51 25.89 23.90
CA ARG A 332 -7.70 26.33 25.04
C ARG A 332 -6.28 26.68 24.60
N ALA A 333 -5.68 25.90 23.70
CA ALA A 333 -4.38 26.22 23.12
C ALA A 333 -4.41 27.58 22.40
N ILE A 334 -5.42 27.82 21.57
CA ILE A 334 -5.63 29.10 20.87
C ILE A 334 -5.84 30.27 21.84
N ARG A 335 -6.60 30.07 22.94
CA ARG A 335 -6.77 31.11 23.97
C ARG A 335 -5.49 31.46 24.72
N LEU A 336 -4.54 30.52 24.79
CA LEU A 336 -3.25 30.70 25.47
C LEU A 336 -2.19 31.29 24.53
N ASP A 337 -2.29 31.01 23.23
CA ASP A 337 -1.46 31.56 22.17
C ASP A 337 -2.30 31.68 20.88
N ASP A 338 -2.71 32.91 20.56
CA ASP A 338 -3.53 33.22 19.38
C ASP A 338 -2.73 33.24 18.07
N SER A 339 -1.41 33.04 18.14
CA SER A 339 -0.53 32.88 16.98
C SER A 339 -0.24 31.41 16.64
N PHE A 340 -0.79 30.47 17.41
CA PHE A 340 -0.50 29.04 17.27
C PHE A 340 -1.24 28.39 16.08
N ALA A 341 -0.71 28.59 14.87
CA ALA A 341 -1.31 28.14 13.61
C ALA A 341 -1.72 26.65 13.58
N ALA A 342 -0.90 25.75 14.12
CA ALA A 342 -1.21 24.31 14.12
C ALA A 342 -2.44 23.94 14.99
N ALA A 343 -2.73 24.72 16.03
CA ALA A 343 -3.93 24.53 16.84
C ALA A 343 -5.19 24.96 16.06
N TYR A 344 -5.12 26.06 15.29
CA TYR A 344 -6.18 26.47 14.37
C TYR A 344 -6.44 25.40 13.28
N ALA A 345 -5.38 24.91 12.63
CA ALA A 345 -5.53 23.86 11.61
C ALA A 345 -6.13 22.58 12.19
N SER A 346 -5.68 22.16 13.37
CA SER A 346 -6.22 20.94 14.02
C SER A 346 -7.67 21.10 14.47
N LEU A 347 -8.09 22.31 14.85
CA LEU A 347 -9.49 22.60 15.12
C LEU A 347 -10.35 22.57 13.83
N ALA A 348 -9.82 23.05 12.71
CA ALA A 348 -10.47 22.90 11.41
C ALA A 348 -10.62 21.42 11.03
N PHE A 349 -9.60 20.58 11.26
CA PHE A 349 -9.68 19.14 11.05
C PHE A 349 -10.75 18.49 11.93
N SER A 350 -10.83 18.85 13.22
CA SER A 350 -11.88 18.36 14.11
C SER A 350 -13.27 18.68 13.54
N TYR A 351 -13.50 19.92 13.09
CA TYR A 351 -14.77 20.29 12.47
C TYR A 351 -15.05 19.52 11.18
N TYR A 352 -14.05 19.34 10.31
CA TYR A 352 -14.18 18.54 9.09
C TYR A 352 -14.62 17.10 9.41
N TYR A 353 -13.93 16.41 10.32
CA TYR A 353 -14.25 15.02 10.64
C TYR A 353 -15.58 14.85 11.40
N LEU A 354 -16.04 15.87 12.13
CA LEU A 354 -17.40 15.87 12.68
C LEU A 354 -18.47 15.95 11.58
N GLU A 355 -18.18 16.60 10.45
CA GLU A 355 -19.14 16.78 9.36
C GLU A 355 -19.14 15.63 8.33
N LEU A 356 -18.08 14.82 8.27
CA LEU A 356 -17.89 13.78 7.24
C LEU A 356 -19.09 12.85 7.04
N PHE A 357 -19.91 12.64 8.09
CA PHE A 357 -21.12 11.78 8.05
C PHE A 357 -22.39 12.48 8.54
N GLN A 358 -22.40 13.81 8.63
CA GLN A 358 -23.53 14.56 9.18
C GLN A 358 -24.26 15.36 8.08
N SER A 359 -25.59 15.29 8.10
CA SER A 359 -26.43 15.98 7.12
C SER A 359 -26.56 17.48 7.37
N ASP A 360 -26.44 17.92 8.63
CA ASP A 360 -26.77 19.29 9.04
C ASP A 360 -25.66 20.34 8.79
N ARG A 361 -24.45 19.94 8.35
CA ARG A 361 -23.32 20.81 7.96
C ARG A 361 -23.07 22.02 8.87
N LYS A 362 -23.12 21.83 10.19
CA LYS A 362 -23.16 22.92 11.21
C LYS A 362 -21.83 23.64 11.40
N HIS A 363 -20.71 22.96 11.15
CA HIS A 363 -19.37 23.43 11.46
C HIS A 363 -18.60 23.98 10.24
N VAL A 364 -19.18 23.95 9.03
CA VAL A 364 -18.50 24.38 7.79
C VAL A 364 -17.96 25.81 7.88
N LYS A 365 -18.74 26.72 8.47
CA LYS A 365 -18.31 28.12 8.67
C LYS A 365 -17.13 28.21 9.65
N ALA A 366 -17.24 27.54 10.79
CA ALA A 366 -16.19 27.55 11.81
C ALA A 366 -14.89 26.90 11.28
N MET A 367 -15.01 25.79 10.56
CA MET A 367 -13.91 25.13 9.85
C MET A 367 -13.17 26.11 8.93
N ASN A 368 -13.89 26.81 8.06
CA ASN A 368 -13.30 27.77 7.12
C ASN A 368 -12.60 28.94 7.85
N GLU A 369 -13.22 29.49 8.89
CA GLU A 369 -12.60 30.55 9.71
C GLU A 369 -11.29 30.08 10.36
N MET A 370 -11.25 28.85 10.89
CA MET A 370 -10.05 28.29 11.51
C MET A 370 -8.96 27.97 10.48
N ALA A 371 -9.32 27.42 9.32
CA ALA A 371 -8.36 27.14 8.24
C ALA A 371 -7.72 28.44 7.70
N GLN A 372 -8.52 29.49 7.47
CA GLN A 372 -8.02 30.79 7.04
C GLN A 372 -7.09 31.42 8.08
N LYS A 373 -7.40 31.28 9.38
CA LYS A 373 -6.54 31.73 10.46
C LYS A 373 -5.21 30.98 10.47
N ALA A 374 -5.23 29.65 10.35
CA ALA A 374 -4.01 28.85 10.26
C ALA A 374 -3.13 29.28 9.08
N MET A 375 -3.72 29.44 7.89
CA MET A 375 -3.03 29.88 6.68
C MET A 375 -2.44 31.30 6.81
N ALA A 376 -3.17 32.22 7.42
CA ALA A 376 -2.70 33.59 7.63
C ALA A 376 -1.56 33.68 8.64
N LEU A 377 -1.57 32.84 9.68
CA LEU A 377 -0.53 32.78 10.70
C LEU A 377 0.72 32.06 10.20
N ASP A 378 0.55 30.97 9.46
CA ASP A 378 1.65 30.17 8.95
C ASP A 378 1.36 29.53 7.58
N PRO A 379 1.75 30.17 6.47
CA PRO A 379 1.61 29.63 5.13
C PRO A 379 2.72 28.62 4.76
N GLU A 380 3.71 28.40 5.62
CA GLU A 380 4.72 27.33 5.45
C GLU A 380 4.38 26.07 6.28
N LEU A 381 3.26 26.06 7.01
CA LEU A 381 2.79 24.89 7.76
C LEU A 381 1.96 23.96 6.84
N PRO A 382 2.36 22.69 6.66
CA PRO A 382 1.59 21.79 5.80
C PRO A 382 0.16 21.55 6.30
N GLU A 383 -0.09 21.53 7.61
CA GLU A 383 -1.45 21.45 8.18
C GLU A 383 -2.35 22.63 7.76
N SER A 384 -1.79 23.84 7.58
CA SER A 384 -2.57 24.99 7.09
C SER A 384 -3.08 24.75 5.67
N HIS A 385 -2.22 24.19 4.81
CA HIS A 385 -2.59 23.83 3.43
C HIS A 385 -3.63 22.72 3.40
N VAL A 386 -3.45 21.65 4.19
CA VAL A 386 -4.46 20.59 4.29
C VAL A 386 -5.79 21.15 4.80
N ALA A 387 -5.79 22.04 5.79
CA ALA A 387 -7.03 22.64 6.31
C ALA A 387 -7.76 23.46 5.23
N MET A 388 -7.02 24.21 4.41
CA MET A 388 -7.60 24.93 3.27
C MET A 388 -8.11 23.97 2.19
N ALA A 389 -7.36 22.91 1.87
CA ALA A 389 -7.77 21.88 0.92
C ALA A 389 -9.10 21.22 1.33
N LEU A 390 -9.26 20.85 2.60
CA LEU A 390 -10.50 20.28 3.12
C LEU A 390 -11.65 21.30 3.07
N CYS A 391 -11.39 22.58 3.33
CA CYS A 391 -12.40 23.63 3.19
C CYS A 391 -12.88 23.83 1.75
N GLU A 392 -11.97 23.78 0.78
CA GLU A 392 -12.34 23.89 -0.64
C GLU A 392 -13.05 22.62 -1.13
N LYS A 393 -12.66 21.43 -0.65
CA LYS A 393 -13.36 20.17 -0.92
C LYS A 393 -14.81 20.22 -0.44
N GLU A 394 -15.07 20.74 0.76
CA GLU A 394 -16.45 20.90 1.29
C GLU A 394 -17.31 21.89 0.48
N LYS A 395 -16.68 22.85 -0.20
CA LYS A 395 -17.34 23.78 -1.12
C LYS A 395 -17.49 23.22 -2.54
N ALA A 396 -17.06 21.98 -2.78
CA ALA A 396 -16.94 21.37 -4.10
C ALA A 396 -16.03 22.14 -5.09
N ASN A 397 -15.10 22.97 -4.58
CA ASN A 397 -14.14 23.71 -5.40
C ASN A 397 -12.87 22.88 -5.62
N PHE A 398 -13.01 21.76 -6.35
CA PHE A 398 -11.97 20.74 -6.46
C PHE A 398 -10.69 21.24 -7.15
N ASP A 399 -10.79 22.16 -8.10
CA ASP A 399 -9.65 22.79 -8.77
C ASP A 399 -8.71 23.51 -7.79
N ALA A 400 -9.27 24.10 -6.73
CA ALA A 400 -8.48 24.78 -5.70
C ALA A 400 -7.85 23.82 -4.68
N VAL A 401 -8.34 22.58 -4.57
CA VAL A 401 -7.87 21.61 -3.57
C VAL A 401 -6.45 21.13 -3.89
N ILE A 402 -6.19 20.76 -5.15
CA ILE A 402 -4.92 20.14 -5.58
C ILE A 402 -3.71 21.03 -5.26
N PRO A 403 -3.68 22.33 -5.61
CA PRO A 403 -2.52 23.17 -5.32
C PRO A 403 -2.18 23.27 -3.83
N TYR A 404 -3.19 23.27 -2.94
CA TYR A 404 -2.94 23.23 -1.50
C TYR A 404 -2.32 21.91 -1.07
N LEU A 405 -2.86 20.78 -1.54
CA LEU A 405 -2.33 19.46 -1.20
C LEU A 405 -0.91 19.23 -1.76
N GLU A 406 -0.64 19.66 -3.00
CA GLU A 406 0.71 19.60 -3.57
C GLU A 406 1.69 20.43 -2.73
N ARG A 407 1.30 21.63 -2.30
CA ARG A 407 2.14 22.44 -1.42
C ARG A 407 2.35 21.80 -0.05
N ALA A 408 1.34 21.15 0.51
CA ALA A 408 1.47 20.38 1.74
C ALA A 408 2.46 19.22 1.57
N LEU A 409 2.44 18.55 0.42
CA LEU A 409 3.34 17.44 0.09
C LEU A 409 4.78 17.92 -0.11
N GLU A 410 4.99 19.06 -0.77
CA GLU A 410 6.33 19.67 -0.88
C GLU A 410 6.95 19.98 0.49
N LEU A 411 6.13 20.44 1.44
CA LEU A 411 6.57 20.76 2.80
C LEU A 411 6.77 19.50 3.67
N ARG A 412 6.06 18.42 3.36
CA ARG A 412 6.13 17.13 4.05
C ARG A 412 6.01 15.97 3.05
N PRO A 413 7.11 15.60 2.36
CA PRO A 413 7.09 14.62 1.27
C PRO A 413 6.61 13.21 1.66
N ASN A 414 6.72 12.86 2.94
CA ASN A 414 6.30 11.55 3.46
C ASN A 414 4.97 11.58 4.21
N SER A 415 4.07 12.51 3.88
CA SER A 415 2.73 12.55 4.47
C SER A 415 1.79 11.58 3.75
N ALA A 416 1.57 10.40 4.34
CA ALA A 416 0.60 9.43 3.85
C ALA A 416 -0.83 10.03 3.74
N GLU A 417 -1.21 10.90 4.69
CA GLU A 417 -2.48 11.63 4.65
C GLU A 417 -2.63 12.48 3.37
N VAL A 418 -1.64 13.31 3.06
CA VAL A 418 -1.67 14.18 1.87
C VAL A 418 -1.64 13.36 0.59
N ILE A 419 -0.83 12.29 0.54
CA ILE A 419 -0.77 11.37 -0.60
C ILE A 419 -2.13 10.70 -0.84
N ASN A 420 -2.80 10.23 0.20
CA ASN A 420 -4.12 9.60 0.09
C ASN A 420 -5.17 10.62 -0.36
N LEU A 421 -5.14 11.86 0.14
CA LEU A 421 -6.04 12.92 -0.32
C LEU A 421 -5.80 13.26 -1.79
N LEU A 422 -4.54 13.40 -2.24
CA LEU A 422 -4.23 13.61 -3.67
C LEU A 422 -4.71 12.44 -4.52
N SER A 423 -4.47 11.20 -4.07
CA SER A 423 -4.93 10.01 -4.75
C SER A 423 -6.46 10.00 -4.92
N ASP A 424 -7.22 10.36 -3.88
CA ASP A 424 -8.69 10.48 -3.94
C ASP A 424 -9.13 11.59 -4.91
N MET A 425 -8.46 12.75 -4.88
CA MET A 425 -8.72 13.86 -5.80
C MET A 425 -8.55 13.45 -7.26
N TYR A 426 -7.43 12.80 -7.60
CA TYR A 426 -7.15 12.35 -8.97
C TYR A 426 -7.93 11.11 -9.40
N ALA A 427 -8.53 10.37 -8.47
CA ALA A 427 -9.42 9.27 -8.80
C ALA A 427 -10.82 9.78 -9.16
N ASN A 428 -11.37 10.69 -8.34
CA ASN A 428 -12.81 10.94 -8.27
C ASN A 428 -13.25 12.34 -8.74
N TYR A 429 -12.40 13.36 -8.62
CA TYR A 429 -12.83 14.75 -8.80
C TYR A 429 -12.10 15.48 -9.92
N THR A 430 -10.81 15.21 -10.10
CA THR A 430 -10.00 15.76 -11.19
C THR A 430 -9.26 14.60 -11.86
N PRO A 431 -9.97 13.74 -12.63
CA PRO A 431 -9.41 12.44 -12.99
C PRO A 431 -8.11 12.57 -13.79
N ASN A 432 -7.05 12.00 -13.26
CA ASN A 432 -5.73 11.90 -13.89
C ASN A 432 -5.13 10.55 -13.53
N THR A 433 -5.15 9.61 -14.48
CA THR A 433 -4.83 8.21 -14.19
C THR A 433 -3.36 7.99 -13.85
N GLU A 434 -2.45 8.77 -14.47
CA GLU A 434 -1.03 8.76 -14.12
C GLU A 434 -0.80 9.23 -12.68
N LYS A 435 -1.34 10.40 -12.31
CA LYS A 435 -1.18 10.95 -10.96
C LYS A 435 -1.85 10.07 -9.93
N TYR A 436 -3.02 9.53 -10.24
CA TYR A 436 -3.70 8.57 -9.37
C TYR A 436 -2.82 7.34 -9.12
N LEU A 437 -2.25 6.73 -10.17
CA LEU A 437 -1.34 5.59 -10.03
C LEU A 437 -0.07 5.94 -9.27
N GLU A 438 0.53 7.09 -9.54
CA GLU A 438 1.71 7.60 -8.83
C GLU A 438 1.44 7.69 -7.31
N TYR A 439 0.34 8.31 -6.92
CA TYR A 439 0.00 8.50 -5.51
C TYR A 439 -0.51 7.22 -4.83
N ALA A 440 -1.22 6.35 -5.54
CA ALA A 440 -1.62 5.04 -5.02
C ALA A 440 -0.38 4.17 -4.70
N LEU A 441 0.62 4.15 -5.59
CA LEU A 441 1.89 3.44 -5.37
C LEU A 441 2.65 4.02 -4.16
N LYS A 442 2.77 5.35 -4.08
CA LYS A 442 3.38 6.02 -2.91
C LYS A 442 2.62 5.72 -1.62
N GLY A 443 1.29 5.70 -1.66
CA GLY A 443 0.43 5.39 -0.51
C GLY A 443 0.71 4.00 0.05
N VAL A 444 0.82 3.00 -0.81
CA VAL A 444 1.18 1.61 -0.44
C VAL A 444 2.59 1.53 0.16
N GLN A 445 3.55 2.28 -0.37
CA GLN A 445 4.92 2.32 0.16
C GLN A 445 5.00 2.88 1.58
N LEU A 446 4.16 3.87 1.93
CA LEU A 446 4.16 4.50 3.26
C LEU A 446 3.20 3.83 4.26
N SER A 447 2.17 3.13 3.78
CA SER A 447 1.02 2.69 4.58
C SER A 447 0.88 1.17 4.70
N ARG A 448 1.99 0.42 4.79
CA ARG A 448 1.91 -1.05 5.00
C ARG A 448 1.32 -1.37 6.38
N VAL A 449 0.16 -2.03 6.44
CA VAL A 449 -0.51 -2.41 7.70
C VAL A 449 -0.83 -3.90 7.75
N GLU A 450 0.18 -4.76 7.90
CA GLU A 450 -0.06 -6.20 7.74
C GLU A 450 -1.06 -6.83 8.71
N ASN A 451 -1.19 -6.32 9.94
CA ASN A 451 -2.12 -6.87 10.93
C ASN A 451 -3.51 -6.20 10.94
N ASP A 452 -3.75 -5.16 10.13
CA ASP A 452 -5.09 -4.62 9.87
C ASP A 452 -5.58 -5.07 8.49
N SER A 453 -6.25 -6.23 8.50
CA SER A 453 -6.84 -6.85 7.33
C SER A 453 -7.80 -5.93 6.56
N ILE A 454 -8.53 -5.05 7.24
CA ILE A 454 -9.51 -4.17 6.59
C ILE A 454 -8.78 -3.03 5.90
N THR A 455 -7.94 -2.28 6.63
CA THR A 455 -7.18 -1.17 6.05
C THR A 455 -6.30 -1.63 4.89
N THR A 456 -5.60 -2.75 5.04
CA THR A 456 -4.77 -3.31 3.97
C THR A 456 -5.59 -3.76 2.76
N SER A 457 -6.78 -4.31 2.98
CA SER A 457 -7.71 -4.61 1.89
C SER A 457 -8.05 -3.35 1.08
N TYR A 458 -8.44 -2.25 1.73
CA TYR A 458 -8.77 -1.01 1.02
C TYR A 458 -7.56 -0.39 0.31
N ILE A 459 -6.37 -0.45 0.90
CA ILE A 459 -5.13 0.03 0.26
C ILE A 459 -4.87 -0.73 -1.05
N TYR A 460 -4.98 -2.07 -1.04
CA TYR A 460 -4.81 -2.85 -2.27
C TYR A 460 -5.93 -2.64 -3.29
N LEU A 461 -7.16 -2.39 -2.83
CA LEU A 461 -8.27 -2.01 -3.72
C LEU A 461 -7.95 -0.68 -4.43
N HIS A 462 -7.47 0.33 -3.70
CA HIS A 462 -7.10 1.61 -4.27
C HIS A 462 -5.98 1.47 -5.32
N LEU A 463 -4.90 0.75 -5.01
CA LEU A 463 -3.83 0.50 -5.99
C LEU A 463 -4.35 -0.27 -7.21
N SER A 464 -5.15 -1.32 -6.98
CA SER A 464 -5.74 -2.10 -8.06
C SER A 464 -6.62 -1.24 -8.97
N ASN A 465 -7.45 -0.36 -8.39
CA ASN A 465 -8.27 0.57 -9.15
C ASN A 465 -7.39 1.58 -9.94
N ALA A 466 -6.30 2.07 -9.37
CA ALA A 466 -5.39 2.96 -10.12
C ALA A 466 -4.72 2.25 -11.31
N LEU A 467 -4.31 1.00 -11.13
CA LEU A 467 -3.72 0.17 -12.18
C LEU A 467 -4.68 -0.07 -13.35
N ILE A 468 -5.93 -0.45 -13.07
CA ILE A 468 -6.91 -0.69 -14.14
C ILE A 468 -7.25 0.60 -14.89
N GLN A 469 -7.32 1.75 -14.21
CA GLN A 469 -7.55 3.05 -14.86
C GLN A 469 -6.42 3.47 -15.81
N SER A 470 -5.21 2.94 -15.61
CA SER A 470 -4.07 3.13 -16.49
C SER A 470 -3.83 1.94 -17.44
N GLY A 471 -4.77 0.99 -17.54
CA GLY A 471 -4.70 -0.13 -18.49
C GLY A 471 -3.87 -1.35 -18.04
N PHE A 472 -3.40 -1.39 -16.79
CA PHE A 472 -2.65 -2.52 -16.22
C PHE A 472 -3.58 -3.61 -15.69
N VAL A 473 -4.20 -4.35 -16.62
CA VAL A 473 -5.27 -5.31 -16.31
C VAL A 473 -4.79 -6.45 -15.40
N GLU A 474 -3.67 -7.10 -15.73
CA GLU A 474 -3.21 -8.27 -14.97
C GLU A 474 -2.71 -7.87 -13.57
N GLU A 475 -1.97 -6.77 -13.47
CA GLU A 475 -1.51 -6.21 -12.21
C GLU A 475 -2.69 -5.76 -11.34
N SER A 476 -3.72 -5.15 -11.92
CA SER A 476 -4.95 -4.83 -11.17
C SER A 476 -5.63 -6.07 -10.62
N ILE A 477 -5.71 -7.16 -11.39
CA ILE A 477 -6.31 -8.43 -10.97
C ILE A 477 -5.48 -9.04 -9.82
N TYR A 478 -4.16 -8.97 -9.91
CA TYR A 478 -3.29 -9.41 -8.82
C TYR A 478 -3.59 -8.68 -7.51
N TYR A 479 -3.63 -7.34 -7.53
CA TYR A 479 -3.87 -6.56 -6.32
C TYR A 479 -5.31 -6.62 -5.79
N VAL A 480 -6.33 -6.74 -6.65
CA VAL A 480 -7.71 -6.90 -6.16
C VAL A 480 -7.89 -8.26 -5.47
N ASN A 481 -7.21 -9.31 -5.95
CA ASN A 481 -7.22 -10.60 -5.26
C ASN A 481 -6.56 -10.49 -3.89
N ARG A 482 -5.42 -9.80 -3.77
CA ARG A 482 -4.83 -9.53 -2.44
C ARG A 482 -5.79 -8.77 -1.53
N SER A 483 -6.48 -7.76 -2.06
CA SER A 483 -7.49 -7.03 -1.29
C SER A 483 -8.56 -7.97 -0.71
N ILE A 484 -9.06 -8.90 -1.51
CA ILE A 484 -10.05 -9.90 -1.12
C ILE A 484 -9.46 -10.92 -0.13
N ASP A 485 -8.20 -11.34 -0.30
CA ASP A 485 -7.54 -12.28 0.59
C ASP A 485 -7.38 -11.72 2.00
N TYR A 486 -7.09 -10.42 2.13
CA TYR A 486 -7.04 -9.74 3.42
C TYR A 486 -8.44 -9.56 4.02
N TYR A 487 -9.44 -9.18 3.22
CA TYR A 487 -10.81 -9.00 3.71
C TYR A 487 -11.84 -9.46 2.68
N ALA A 488 -12.30 -10.71 2.81
CA ALA A 488 -13.22 -11.34 1.86
C ALA A 488 -14.59 -10.65 1.76
N TYR A 489 -14.97 -9.86 2.78
CA TYR A 489 -16.21 -9.08 2.81
C TYR A 489 -16.05 -7.66 2.24
N ASN A 490 -14.92 -7.33 1.62
CA ASN A 490 -14.78 -6.09 0.87
C ASN A 490 -15.64 -6.15 -0.41
N GLY A 491 -16.90 -5.73 -0.29
CA GLY A 491 -17.87 -5.76 -1.39
C GLY A 491 -17.46 -4.91 -2.59
N TYR A 492 -16.67 -3.85 -2.41
CA TYR A 492 -16.15 -3.06 -3.51
C TYR A 492 -15.12 -3.83 -4.33
N SER A 493 -14.25 -4.61 -3.68
CA SER A 493 -13.22 -5.37 -4.38
C SER A 493 -13.82 -6.45 -5.30
N GLN A 494 -14.87 -7.14 -4.85
CA GLN A 494 -15.58 -8.11 -5.68
C GLN A 494 -16.26 -7.44 -6.88
N TYR A 495 -16.91 -6.31 -6.64
CA TYR A 495 -17.54 -5.49 -7.67
C TYR A 495 -16.55 -5.02 -8.75
N VAL A 496 -15.45 -4.35 -8.37
CA VAL A 496 -14.49 -3.82 -9.35
C VAL A 496 -13.74 -4.97 -10.06
N LYS A 497 -13.50 -6.10 -9.37
CA LYS A 497 -12.92 -7.30 -9.98
C LYS A 497 -13.74 -7.81 -11.18
N ALA A 498 -15.07 -7.68 -11.16
CA ALA A 498 -15.91 -8.07 -12.29
C ALA A 498 -15.53 -7.31 -13.57
N PHE A 499 -15.29 -6.00 -13.47
CA PHE A 499 -14.85 -5.16 -14.58
C PHE A 499 -13.41 -5.46 -15.02
N MET A 500 -12.51 -5.80 -14.10
CA MET A 500 -11.15 -6.20 -14.48
C MET A 500 -11.14 -7.50 -15.27
N LEU A 501 -11.98 -8.47 -14.87
CA LEU A 501 -12.15 -9.72 -15.61
C LEU A 501 -12.78 -9.46 -16.99
N TYR A 502 -13.75 -8.55 -17.07
CA TYR A 502 -14.28 -8.10 -18.37
C TYR A 502 -13.22 -7.43 -19.23
N ALA A 503 -12.35 -6.60 -18.64
CA ALA A 503 -11.25 -5.98 -19.38
C ALA A 503 -10.30 -6.99 -20.02
N ARG A 504 -10.08 -8.12 -19.35
CA ARG A 504 -9.26 -9.23 -19.85
C ARG A 504 -10.00 -10.11 -20.86
N ASP A 505 -11.23 -10.51 -20.53
CA ASP A 505 -11.92 -11.61 -21.21
C ASP A 505 -12.92 -11.11 -22.27
N LYS A 506 -13.36 -9.85 -22.19
CA LYS A 506 -14.37 -9.20 -23.07
C LYS A 506 -15.69 -9.97 -23.17
N ASP A 507 -16.09 -10.63 -22.07
CA ASP A 507 -17.32 -11.41 -21.97
C ASP A 507 -18.38 -10.64 -21.14
N GLU A 508 -19.34 -10.04 -21.83
CA GLU A 508 -20.42 -9.22 -21.25
C GLU A 508 -21.42 -10.06 -20.44
N ASP A 509 -21.71 -11.29 -20.88
CA ASP A 509 -22.60 -12.21 -20.16
C ASP A 509 -21.99 -12.59 -18.80
N MET A 510 -20.69 -12.88 -18.78
CA MET A 510 -19.97 -13.15 -17.54
C MET A 510 -19.86 -11.91 -16.65
N LEU A 511 -19.65 -10.72 -17.21
CA LEU A 511 -19.66 -9.47 -16.44
C LEU A 511 -21.02 -9.27 -15.75
N ARG A 512 -22.11 -9.31 -16.53
CA ARG A 512 -23.48 -9.14 -16.04
C ARG A 512 -23.82 -10.18 -14.96
N GLY A 513 -23.52 -11.44 -15.20
CA GLY A 513 -23.76 -12.51 -14.23
C GLY A 513 -23.00 -12.32 -12.90
N ARG A 514 -21.76 -11.84 -12.95
CA ARG A 514 -20.98 -11.49 -11.75
C ARG A 514 -21.59 -10.31 -11.00
N LEU A 515 -21.99 -9.25 -11.70
CA LEU A 515 -22.62 -8.08 -11.07
C LEU A 515 -23.95 -8.45 -10.40
N ILE A 516 -24.80 -9.26 -11.05
CA ILE A 516 -26.03 -9.77 -10.45
C ILE A 516 -25.73 -10.59 -9.19
N THR A 517 -24.73 -11.49 -9.25
CA THR A 517 -24.33 -12.30 -8.09
C THR A 517 -23.87 -11.43 -6.91
N GLU A 518 -23.16 -10.34 -7.15
CA GLU A 518 -22.75 -9.41 -6.08
C GLU A 518 -23.92 -8.57 -5.57
N TRP A 519 -24.81 -8.10 -6.45
CA TRP A 519 -26.00 -7.35 -6.05
C TRP A 519 -26.98 -8.19 -5.23
N GLU A 520 -27.15 -9.48 -5.53
CA GLU A 520 -28.00 -10.39 -4.76
C GLU A 520 -27.55 -10.56 -3.29
N LYS A 521 -26.27 -10.28 -2.99
CA LYS A 521 -25.75 -10.29 -1.61
C LYS A 521 -26.21 -9.06 -0.82
N ASP A 522 -26.38 -7.93 -1.49
CA ASP A 522 -26.84 -6.67 -0.90
C ASP A 522 -27.62 -5.85 -1.95
N SER A 523 -28.94 -6.05 -1.97
CA SER A 523 -29.83 -5.42 -2.96
C SER A 523 -30.00 -3.90 -2.76
N ALA A 524 -29.43 -3.33 -1.70
CA ALA A 524 -29.43 -1.89 -1.48
C ALA A 524 -28.32 -1.14 -2.25
N ARG A 525 -27.39 -1.89 -2.88
CA ARG A 525 -26.27 -1.38 -3.68
C ARG A 525 -26.72 -0.84 -5.04
N ILE A 526 -27.16 0.41 -5.04
CA ILE A 526 -27.58 1.15 -6.24
C ILE A 526 -26.44 1.33 -7.26
N ASP A 527 -25.19 1.33 -6.80
CA ASP A 527 -24.00 1.39 -7.64
C ASP A 527 -23.84 0.13 -8.50
N ILE A 528 -24.09 -1.07 -7.96
CA ILE A 528 -24.06 -2.31 -8.76
C ILE A 528 -25.30 -2.37 -9.67
N LEU A 529 -26.45 -1.93 -9.17
CA LEU A 529 -27.71 -1.94 -9.90
C LEU A 529 -27.64 -1.12 -11.20
N GLN A 530 -27.07 0.09 -11.11
CA GLN A 530 -26.83 0.95 -12.26
C GLN A 530 -25.94 0.27 -13.31
N GLU A 531 -24.89 -0.41 -12.88
CA GLU A 531 -23.96 -1.11 -13.78
C GLU A 531 -24.59 -2.32 -14.47
N ILE A 532 -25.46 -3.09 -13.80
CA ILE A 532 -26.19 -4.21 -14.43
C ILE A 532 -27.09 -3.68 -15.55
N GLY A 533 -27.80 -2.57 -15.30
CA GLY A 533 -28.62 -1.89 -16.31
C GLY A 533 -27.77 -1.42 -17.49
N LYS A 534 -26.61 -0.80 -17.21
CA LYS A 534 -25.67 -0.32 -18.24
C LYS A 534 -25.14 -1.46 -19.09
N VAL A 535 -24.60 -2.52 -18.50
CA VAL A 535 -24.08 -3.67 -19.26
C VAL A 535 -25.18 -4.30 -20.12
N SER A 536 -26.40 -4.44 -19.59
CA SER A 536 -27.54 -4.96 -20.38
C SER A 536 -27.91 -4.04 -21.54
N PHE A 537 -27.81 -2.72 -21.36
CA PHE A 537 -27.99 -1.74 -22.43
C PHE A 537 -26.93 -1.90 -23.54
N PHE A 538 -25.63 -2.03 -23.19
CA PHE A 538 -24.56 -2.27 -24.17
C PHE A 538 -24.79 -3.58 -24.96
N MET A 539 -25.34 -4.60 -24.31
CA MET A 539 -25.74 -5.86 -24.94
C MET A 539 -27.01 -5.75 -25.81
N ARG A 540 -27.67 -4.58 -25.85
CA ARG A 540 -28.98 -4.34 -26.50
C ARG A 540 -30.11 -5.21 -25.95
N ASP A 541 -29.98 -5.68 -24.71
CA ASP A 541 -31.00 -6.40 -23.95
C ASP A 541 -31.83 -5.39 -23.14
N TYR A 542 -32.70 -4.67 -23.85
CA TYR A 542 -33.48 -3.57 -23.27
C TYR A 542 -34.52 -4.03 -22.25
N GLU A 543 -35.02 -5.26 -22.35
CA GLU A 543 -35.95 -5.82 -21.35
C GLU A 543 -35.24 -5.97 -19.99
N THR A 544 -34.04 -6.56 -19.99
CA THR A 544 -33.24 -6.70 -18.76
C THR A 544 -32.75 -5.35 -18.26
N ALA A 545 -32.29 -4.46 -19.16
CA ALA A 545 -31.86 -3.12 -18.78
C ALA A 545 -32.99 -2.34 -18.10
N TYR A 546 -34.20 -2.40 -18.65
CA TYR A 546 -35.39 -1.75 -18.11
C TYR A 546 -35.71 -2.24 -16.70
N HIS A 547 -35.67 -3.56 -16.47
CA HIS A 547 -35.93 -4.12 -15.14
C HIS A 547 -35.02 -3.51 -14.06
N TYR A 548 -33.72 -3.45 -14.32
CA TYR A 548 -32.74 -2.96 -13.34
C TYR A 548 -32.73 -1.42 -13.23
N TYR A 549 -32.94 -0.70 -14.33
CA TYR A 549 -33.06 0.76 -14.28
C TYR A 549 -34.36 1.22 -13.60
N ASP A 550 -35.48 0.52 -13.76
CA ASP A 550 -36.70 0.87 -13.03
C ASP A 550 -36.53 0.66 -11.52
N LEU A 551 -35.87 -0.44 -11.11
CA LEU A 551 -35.47 -0.63 -9.72
C LEU A 551 -34.55 0.49 -9.21
N LEU A 552 -33.59 0.94 -10.04
CA LEU A 552 -32.69 2.04 -9.68
C LEU A 552 -33.46 3.32 -9.41
N LEU A 553 -34.30 3.76 -10.36
CA LEU A 553 -35.07 5.01 -10.24
C LEU A 553 -36.01 4.97 -9.02
N ASN A 554 -36.65 3.82 -8.76
CA ASN A 554 -37.47 3.64 -7.56
C ASN A 554 -36.65 3.80 -6.27
N GLN A 555 -35.46 3.19 -6.19
CA GLN A 555 -34.59 3.32 -5.00
C GLN A 555 -34.04 4.75 -4.83
N LEU A 556 -33.70 5.44 -5.92
CA LEU A 556 -33.26 6.83 -5.86
C LEU A 556 -34.37 7.75 -5.35
N ALA A 557 -35.60 7.59 -5.84
CA ALA A 557 -36.76 8.35 -5.41
C ALA A 557 -37.12 8.08 -3.95
N GLU A 558 -37.16 6.82 -3.52
CA GLU A 558 -37.47 6.43 -2.13
C GLU A 558 -36.48 7.01 -1.11
N ARG A 559 -35.20 7.15 -1.51
CA ARG A 559 -34.12 7.65 -0.64
C ARG A 559 -33.85 9.15 -0.85
N ASN A 560 -34.55 9.80 -1.77
CA ASN A 560 -34.32 11.20 -2.15
C ASN A 560 -32.84 11.47 -2.51
N LEU A 561 -32.27 10.60 -3.34
CA LEU A 561 -30.88 10.68 -3.81
C LEU A 561 -30.83 11.24 -5.23
N ASP A 562 -29.93 12.20 -5.44
CA ASP A 562 -29.71 12.89 -6.72
C ASP A 562 -28.31 12.53 -7.26
N VAL A 563 -28.19 11.30 -7.78
CA VAL A 563 -26.93 10.71 -8.27
C VAL A 563 -27.15 9.96 -9.59
N PHE A 564 -26.08 9.76 -10.36
CA PHE A 564 -26.07 9.05 -11.66
C PHE A 564 -26.81 9.74 -12.81
N GLN A 565 -27.06 11.04 -12.73
CA GLN A 565 -27.72 11.82 -13.78
C GLN A 565 -26.98 11.72 -15.12
N TYR A 566 -25.65 11.57 -15.10
CA TYR A 566 -24.82 11.31 -16.29
C TYR A 566 -25.11 9.96 -16.99
N GLU A 567 -25.96 9.10 -16.44
CA GLU A 567 -26.41 7.85 -17.09
C GLU A 567 -27.83 7.94 -17.62
N PHE A 568 -28.56 9.02 -17.32
CA PHE A 568 -30.00 9.11 -17.61
C PHE A 568 -30.34 9.14 -19.10
N LEU A 569 -29.38 9.48 -19.98
CA LEU A 569 -29.53 9.28 -21.42
C LEU A 569 -29.79 7.81 -21.76
N LYS A 570 -28.96 6.89 -21.25
CA LYS A 570 -29.10 5.45 -21.50
C LYS A 570 -30.38 4.92 -20.86
N VAL A 571 -30.69 5.37 -19.65
CA VAL A 571 -31.94 5.01 -18.96
C VAL A 571 -33.14 5.45 -19.80
N GLY A 572 -33.19 6.70 -20.23
CA GLY A 572 -34.28 7.23 -21.03
C GLY A 572 -34.46 6.48 -22.35
N MET A 573 -33.36 6.18 -23.06
CA MET A 573 -33.40 5.35 -24.28
C MET A 573 -34.01 3.96 -24.03
N VAL A 574 -33.72 3.34 -22.88
CA VAL A 574 -34.33 2.06 -22.50
C VAL A 574 -35.83 2.22 -22.26
N TYR A 575 -36.27 3.28 -21.59
CA TYR A 575 -37.71 3.56 -21.42
C TYR A 575 -38.43 3.79 -22.75
N GLU A 576 -37.81 4.53 -23.68
CA GLU A 576 -38.35 4.70 -25.04
C GLU A 576 -38.47 3.35 -25.78
N ALA A 577 -37.44 2.51 -25.71
CA ALA A 577 -37.44 1.19 -26.33
C ALA A 577 -38.53 0.27 -25.76
N MET A 578 -38.92 0.46 -24.50
CA MET A 578 -40.01 -0.26 -23.84
C MET A 578 -41.40 0.39 -24.02
N GLY A 579 -41.50 1.48 -24.79
CA GLY A 579 -42.76 2.16 -25.12
C GLY A 579 -43.20 3.24 -24.13
N GLU A 580 -42.34 3.63 -23.18
CA GLU A 580 -42.57 4.72 -22.22
C GLU A 580 -41.90 6.02 -22.67
N GLU A 581 -42.34 6.53 -23.82
CA GLU A 581 -41.70 7.64 -24.54
C GLU A 581 -41.65 8.95 -23.73
N GLU A 582 -42.72 9.28 -22.99
CA GLU A 582 -42.80 10.50 -22.15
C GLU A 582 -41.74 10.49 -21.04
N LYS A 583 -41.69 9.42 -20.24
CA LYS A 583 -40.71 9.24 -19.16
C LYS A 583 -39.28 9.14 -19.71
N GLY A 584 -39.11 8.48 -20.86
CA GLY A 584 -37.82 8.41 -21.56
C GLY A 584 -37.29 9.80 -21.91
N GLN A 585 -38.12 10.66 -22.52
CA GLN A 585 -37.74 12.02 -22.89
C GLN A 585 -37.48 12.93 -21.67
N GLU A 586 -38.22 12.76 -20.57
CA GLU A 586 -37.96 13.48 -19.31
C GLU A 586 -36.54 13.19 -18.78
N LEU A 587 -36.17 11.91 -18.71
CA LEU A 587 -34.84 11.48 -18.25
C LEU A 587 -33.71 11.96 -19.17
N ILE A 588 -33.94 11.96 -20.49
CA ILE A 588 -32.98 12.46 -21.48
C ILE A 588 -32.79 13.98 -21.35
N GLN A 589 -33.87 14.72 -21.06
CA GLN A 589 -33.78 16.16 -20.81
C GLN A 589 -33.01 16.43 -19.52
N GLU A 590 -33.26 15.66 -18.46
CA GLU A 590 -32.53 15.77 -17.19
C GLU A 590 -31.03 15.50 -17.36
N TYR A 591 -30.67 14.47 -18.15
CA TYR A 591 -29.29 14.24 -18.57
C TYR A 591 -28.69 15.48 -19.24
N TYR A 592 -29.38 16.06 -20.23
CA TYR A 592 -28.88 17.22 -20.97
C TYR A 592 -28.68 18.42 -20.04
N ASP A 593 -29.64 18.70 -19.17
CA ASP A 593 -29.59 19.81 -18.22
C ASP A 593 -28.42 19.65 -17.25
N TYR A 594 -28.13 18.42 -16.80
CA TYR A 594 -26.98 18.09 -15.97
C TYR A 594 -25.65 18.30 -16.71
N VAL A 595 -25.45 17.65 -17.86
CA VAL A 595 -24.16 17.68 -18.57
C VAL A 595 -23.87 19.05 -19.20
N SER A 596 -24.90 19.85 -19.47
CA SER A 596 -24.74 21.24 -19.93
C SER A 596 -24.10 22.15 -18.89
N GLN A 597 -24.23 21.79 -17.61
CA GLN A 597 -23.69 22.52 -16.46
C GLN A 597 -22.40 21.89 -15.92
N ASP A 598 -21.97 20.76 -16.47
CA ASP A 598 -20.73 20.09 -16.07
C ASP A 598 -19.52 20.95 -16.45
N GLU A 599 -18.71 21.32 -15.46
CA GLU A 599 -17.51 22.14 -15.65
C GLU A 599 -16.26 21.28 -15.90
N THR A 600 -16.37 19.95 -15.80
CA THR A 600 -15.28 19.03 -16.07
C THR A 600 -15.05 18.84 -17.57
N TYR A 601 -13.88 18.35 -17.93
CA TYR A 601 -13.58 17.99 -19.33
C TYR A 601 -14.43 16.80 -19.84
N TYR A 602 -15.13 16.06 -18.96
CA TYR A 602 -16.05 14.99 -19.38
C TYR A 602 -17.34 15.54 -20.00
N ARG A 603 -17.66 16.82 -19.79
CA ARG A 603 -18.78 17.49 -20.47
C ARG A 603 -18.79 17.23 -21.97
N ASP A 604 -17.64 17.36 -22.63
CA ASP A 604 -17.53 17.19 -24.07
C ASP A 604 -17.84 15.75 -24.51
N ILE A 605 -17.37 14.73 -23.79
CA ILE A 605 -17.73 13.36 -24.16
C ILE A 605 -19.21 13.08 -23.91
N PHE A 606 -19.80 13.62 -22.84
CA PHE A 606 -21.22 13.47 -22.55
C PHE A 606 -22.11 14.18 -23.59
N LEU A 607 -21.74 15.40 -24.01
CA LEU A 607 -22.45 16.12 -25.08
C LEU A 607 -22.27 15.43 -26.44
N TYR A 608 -21.09 14.85 -26.72
CA TYR A 608 -20.93 14.00 -27.90
C TYR A 608 -21.95 12.86 -27.92
N VAL A 609 -22.10 12.10 -26.81
CA VAL A 609 -23.06 10.99 -26.74
C VAL A 609 -24.50 11.48 -26.94
N TYR A 610 -24.87 12.62 -26.35
CA TYR A 610 -26.19 13.23 -26.55
C TYR A 610 -26.49 13.60 -28.01
N TYR A 611 -25.59 14.34 -28.65
CA TYR A 611 -25.78 14.76 -30.03
C TYR A 611 -25.69 13.58 -31.00
N ALA A 612 -24.88 12.56 -30.68
CA ALA A 612 -24.87 11.31 -31.41
C ALA A 612 -26.23 10.60 -31.34
N TYR A 613 -26.84 10.50 -30.14
CA TYR A 613 -28.19 9.96 -29.98
C TYR A 613 -29.24 10.73 -30.79
N LYS A 614 -29.16 12.07 -30.82
CA LYS A 614 -30.04 12.91 -31.65
C LYS A 614 -29.77 12.80 -33.17
N GLY A 615 -28.68 12.14 -33.58
CA GLY A 615 -28.26 12.05 -34.97
C GLY A 615 -27.64 13.35 -35.52
N GLU A 616 -27.26 14.28 -34.63
CA GLU A 616 -26.71 15.60 -34.96
C GLU A 616 -25.19 15.52 -35.09
N ALA A 617 -24.70 15.15 -36.28
CA ALA A 617 -23.28 14.86 -36.49
C ALA A 617 -22.33 16.05 -36.25
N GLU A 618 -22.71 17.27 -36.65
CA GLU A 618 -21.85 18.46 -36.55
C GLU A 618 -21.50 18.81 -35.08
N PRO A 619 -22.47 19.05 -34.17
CA PRO A 619 -22.16 19.32 -32.77
C PRO A 619 -21.52 18.12 -32.06
N ALA A 620 -21.91 16.88 -32.42
CA ALA A 620 -21.28 15.69 -31.86
C ALA A 620 -19.77 15.64 -32.17
N VAL A 621 -19.38 15.89 -33.42
CA VAL A 621 -17.99 15.91 -33.85
C VAL A 621 -17.21 17.04 -33.16
N GLU A 622 -17.80 18.22 -32.99
CA GLU A 622 -17.16 19.35 -32.30
C GLU A 622 -16.77 18.98 -30.87
N HIS A 623 -17.71 18.41 -30.12
CA HIS A 623 -17.48 17.98 -28.74
C HIS A 623 -16.49 16.81 -28.65
N LEU A 624 -16.62 15.78 -29.51
CA LEU A 624 -15.66 14.67 -29.52
C LEU A 624 -14.24 15.15 -29.85
N LYS A 625 -14.11 16.14 -30.74
CA LYS A 625 -12.83 16.76 -31.07
C LYS A 625 -12.23 17.49 -29.88
N ALA A 626 -13.03 18.28 -29.15
CA ALA A 626 -12.59 18.96 -27.93
C ALA A 626 -12.09 17.95 -26.88
N PHE A 627 -12.85 16.86 -26.67
CA PHE A 627 -12.43 15.78 -25.78
C PHE A 627 -11.14 15.07 -26.24
N SER A 628 -10.94 14.91 -27.55
CA SER A 628 -9.75 14.25 -28.11
C SER A 628 -8.42 14.95 -27.81
N GLU A 629 -8.47 16.20 -27.34
CA GLU A 629 -7.28 16.94 -26.92
C GLU A 629 -6.87 16.63 -25.48
N GLN A 630 -7.72 15.97 -24.68
CA GLN A 630 -7.38 15.56 -23.32
C GLN A 630 -6.32 14.44 -23.34
N ASP A 631 -5.46 14.43 -22.31
CA ASP A 631 -4.33 13.50 -22.21
C ASP A 631 -4.51 12.44 -21.12
N SER A 632 -5.44 12.65 -20.19
CA SER A 632 -5.72 11.71 -19.10
C SER A 632 -7.21 11.59 -18.90
N PHE A 633 -7.73 10.38 -19.09
CA PHE A 633 -9.12 10.01 -18.85
C PHE A 633 -9.18 8.54 -18.42
N GLN A 634 -10.30 8.15 -17.83
CA GLN A 634 -10.50 6.82 -17.25
C GLN A 634 -10.52 5.72 -18.33
N PHE A 635 -9.94 4.56 -18.02
CA PHE A 635 -9.84 3.41 -18.92
C PHE A 635 -11.21 2.91 -19.40
N TRP A 636 -12.25 3.07 -18.57
CA TRP A 636 -13.61 2.62 -18.89
C TRP A 636 -14.13 3.18 -20.22
N LEU A 637 -13.71 4.39 -20.60
CA LEU A 637 -14.10 5.00 -21.87
C LEU A 637 -13.54 4.25 -23.09
N VAL A 638 -12.34 3.70 -22.96
CA VAL A 638 -11.70 2.88 -24.02
C VAL A 638 -12.19 1.43 -23.93
N LEU A 639 -12.62 0.99 -22.75
CA LEU A 639 -13.06 -0.38 -22.55
C LEU A 639 -14.44 -0.68 -23.13
N PHE A 640 -15.37 0.29 -23.03
CA PHE A 640 -16.74 0.21 -23.53
C PHE A 640 -16.90 1.06 -24.80
N ASP A 641 -16.47 0.50 -25.94
CA ASP A 641 -16.38 1.19 -27.23
C ASP A 641 -17.59 0.99 -28.16
N ASN A 642 -18.59 0.21 -27.73
CA ASN A 642 -19.79 -0.13 -28.51
C ASN A 642 -21.07 0.42 -27.86
N ASP A 643 -21.11 1.73 -27.59
CA ASP A 643 -22.25 2.39 -26.95
C ASP A 643 -23.43 2.56 -27.92
N PRO A 644 -24.60 1.91 -27.69
CA PRO A 644 -25.79 2.06 -28.54
C PRO A 644 -26.28 3.51 -28.68
N SER A 645 -26.03 4.38 -27.70
CA SER A 645 -26.36 5.81 -27.79
C SER A 645 -25.64 6.53 -28.92
N THR A 646 -24.55 5.94 -29.46
CA THR A 646 -23.75 6.55 -30.53
C THR A 646 -23.98 5.90 -31.90
N ASP A 647 -24.87 4.91 -32.00
CA ASP A 647 -25.06 4.09 -33.20
C ASP A 647 -25.41 4.91 -34.46
N ALA A 648 -26.09 6.04 -34.32
CA ALA A 648 -26.46 6.91 -35.44
C ALA A 648 -25.25 7.52 -36.17
N LEU A 649 -24.09 7.60 -35.50
CA LEU A 649 -22.85 8.11 -36.08
C LEU A 649 -21.86 7.00 -36.47
N ASN A 650 -22.24 5.74 -36.33
CA ASN A 650 -21.40 4.62 -36.76
C ASN A 650 -21.04 4.74 -38.25
N GLY A 651 -19.76 4.62 -38.56
CA GLY A 651 -19.24 4.75 -39.91
C GLY A 651 -18.98 6.19 -40.38
N ASN A 652 -19.23 7.21 -39.55
CA ASN A 652 -18.73 8.56 -39.80
C ASN A 652 -17.19 8.57 -39.74
N PRO A 653 -16.48 8.90 -40.85
CA PRO A 653 -15.01 8.81 -40.90
C PRO A 653 -14.30 9.73 -39.90
N GLU A 654 -14.88 10.89 -39.59
CA GLU A 654 -14.29 11.85 -38.66
C GLU A 654 -14.43 11.36 -37.22
N VAL A 655 -15.61 10.85 -36.85
CA VAL A 655 -15.84 10.20 -35.55
C VAL A 655 -14.90 9.01 -35.36
N THR A 656 -14.75 8.16 -36.38
CA THR A 656 -13.81 7.02 -36.33
C THR A 656 -12.35 7.49 -36.13
N ALA A 657 -11.93 8.55 -36.83
CA ALA A 657 -10.58 9.09 -36.69
C ALA A 657 -10.32 9.70 -35.30
N LEU A 658 -11.31 10.38 -34.73
CA LEU A 658 -11.22 10.97 -33.39
C LEU A 658 -11.16 9.89 -32.30
N TRP A 659 -12.00 8.86 -32.38
CA TRP A 659 -11.92 7.72 -31.46
C TRP A 659 -10.59 7.00 -31.55
N LYS A 660 -10.06 6.78 -32.76
CA LYS A 660 -8.72 6.23 -32.95
C LYS A 660 -7.67 7.11 -32.26
N LYS A 661 -7.73 8.43 -32.41
CA LYS A 661 -6.81 9.37 -31.73
C LYS A 661 -6.89 9.24 -30.20
N ILE A 662 -8.11 9.16 -29.65
CA ILE A 662 -8.34 8.99 -28.20
C ILE A 662 -7.73 7.67 -27.72
N THR A 663 -8.03 6.57 -28.40
CA THR A 663 -7.51 5.24 -28.05
C THR A 663 -5.98 5.17 -28.17
N ASP A 664 -5.40 5.69 -29.26
CA ASP A 664 -3.95 5.73 -29.46
C ASP A 664 -3.27 6.52 -28.32
N LYS A 665 -3.79 7.71 -27.99
CA LYS A 665 -3.27 8.52 -26.86
C LYS A 665 -3.28 7.76 -25.54
N PHE A 666 -4.35 7.03 -25.25
CA PHE A 666 -4.46 6.25 -24.01
C PHE A 666 -3.37 5.17 -23.95
N TRP A 667 -3.19 4.40 -25.01
CA TRP A 667 -2.21 3.30 -25.04
C TRP A 667 -0.77 3.78 -25.13
N ASP A 668 -0.51 4.91 -25.79
CA ASP A 668 0.80 5.57 -25.77
C ASP A 668 1.17 5.99 -24.33
N ASN A 669 0.21 6.54 -23.59
CA ASN A 669 0.41 6.88 -22.17
C ASN A 669 0.64 5.63 -21.30
N HIS A 670 -0.12 4.55 -21.53
CA HIS A 670 0.07 3.26 -20.85
C HIS A 670 1.50 2.73 -21.06
N GLU A 671 2.00 2.68 -22.30
CA GLU A 671 3.33 2.13 -22.59
C GLU A 671 4.46 3.00 -22.00
N ARG A 672 4.27 4.32 -21.95
CA ARG A 672 5.17 5.21 -21.22
C ARG A 672 5.18 4.87 -19.72
N LEU A 673 4.02 4.83 -19.08
CA LEU A 673 3.90 4.51 -17.65
C LEU A 673 4.48 3.13 -17.33
N LYS A 674 4.27 2.15 -18.20
CA LYS A 674 4.80 0.80 -18.05
C LYS A 674 6.33 0.77 -18.08
N THR A 675 6.93 1.57 -18.96
CA THR A 675 8.39 1.73 -19.01
C THR A 675 8.89 2.36 -17.71
N ASP A 676 8.27 3.48 -17.29
CA ASP A 676 8.63 4.20 -16.07
C ASP A 676 8.50 3.32 -14.81
N LEU A 677 7.45 2.50 -14.72
CA LEU A 677 7.21 1.61 -13.58
C LEU A 677 8.16 0.41 -13.55
N LYS A 678 8.52 -0.15 -14.71
CA LYS A 678 9.53 -1.21 -14.81
C LYS A 678 10.92 -0.72 -14.41
N GLU A 679 11.30 0.48 -14.85
CA GLU A 679 12.57 1.11 -14.43
C GLU A 679 12.62 1.34 -12.92
N LYS A 680 11.47 1.60 -12.30
CA LYS A 680 11.32 1.73 -10.84
C LYS A 680 11.12 0.40 -10.11
N GLY A 681 11.02 -0.73 -10.80
CA GLY A 681 10.78 -2.05 -10.22
C GLY A 681 9.42 -2.22 -9.54
N LEU A 682 8.40 -1.51 -10.00
CA LEU A 682 7.05 -1.51 -9.41
C LEU A 682 6.06 -2.47 -10.09
N ILE A 683 6.38 -2.94 -11.31
CA ILE A 683 5.61 -3.94 -12.08
C ILE A 683 6.54 -4.90 -12.83
#